data_AF-A0AAE9IM76-F1
#
_entry.id   AF-A0AAE9IM76-F1
#
_cell.length_a   1.000
_cell.length_b   1.000
_cell.length_c   1.000
_cell.angle_alpha   90.00
_cell.angle_beta   90.00
_cell.angle_gamma   90.00
#
_symmetry.space_group_name_H-M   'P 1'
#
loop_
_entity.id
_entity.type
_entity.pdbx_description
1 polymer ?
#
loop_
_entity_poly.entity_id
_entity_poly.type
_entity_poly.pdbx_seq_one_letter_code
_entity_poly.pdbx_strand_id
1 'polypeptide(L)'
;MTMSEANKEIAIQVLTNPNGAQDMPRVSEREDANEIFRFIYNSGWEITKDISALIARKLEVSVVFLSRQGDISKLYDMMQRLKLRILVIKYAETEPPTSIMDFLNRLINLPTRQGLRTLSLDNSNLEFPENWILKLHQLVAFLSALHLRHIPLPRNEFLNLCNKFKKLERLEIHGSGVTSLQGIRQLQLLEVLRIGDVKIESSQAMMDIFELPKLRVLNLGLYDSKKYHPSSQPFSQNLKFFVACERTLPALEIIDCFQNAVDFCDIVKLVQSHNTLEVVGCLCISLKADRIPLFPARAVKFLTTQSIDKCHEAFDFYTKNEHFPDHAVLSKIFDSLDEYFKSLWGEDLKRESRRCLQKCLALRLVEIESKEIDFASIWFLQLFINTDSSFDEFGPEQIKEIGRILLEVLKKNPSGETEMDHFIRYSAWFILVKFEMLSMNPQIERELFQLTVETIRRSQSFADYTFHGALCVFKRFISEHNTAVERTNDDNSFKNHLIQMATSLNFAEVQMKYPKNLFYDFELVIRSLCVMETEKESNEESILCQRNAMGAIMQKAADFKEDLLLQEEMISNIIEFANHLDPKILIGHFNKNDWAFKQTLYLLNVAEDHSHFQEITFTYLLKVMQCVLEEHLLLGESRILQTKPTVDSILDACVEYQKSEGADDLEIIKWMRRQQDKPLVAEFAYWYMIAYDQENGREDVG
;
A
#
# COMPACT_ATOMS: atom_id res chain seq x y z
N MET A 1 32.53 -4.14 -15.86
CA MET A 1 33.55 -5.19 -15.69
C MET A 1 32.79 -6.49 -15.43
N THR A 2 33.00 -7.45 -16.31
CA THR A 2 32.16 -8.62 -16.60
C THR A 2 32.22 -9.68 -15.50
N MET A 3 31.07 -10.29 -15.19
CA MET A 3 30.97 -11.51 -14.36
C MET A 3 31.91 -12.58 -14.93
N SER A 4 32.91 -12.98 -14.16
CA SER A 4 33.85 -14.04 -14.54
C SER A 4 33.23 -15.42 -14.35
N GLU A 5 32.96 -16.11 -15.45
CA GLU A 5 33.29 -17.51 -15.79
C GLU A 5 33.45 -18.61 -14.71
N ALA A 6 32.80 -18.53 -13.54
CA ALA A 6 32.77 -19.62 -12.56
C ALA A 6 31.47 -20.45 -12.55
N ASN A 7 30.50 -20.16 -13.43
CA ASN A 7 29.19 -20.83 -13.46
C ASN A 7 29.06 -21.90 -14.56
N LYS A 8 30.01 -22.83 -14.66
CA LYS A 8 29.83 -24.05 -15.46
C LYS A 8 29.91 -25.29 -14.59
N GLU A 9 28.82 -26.05 -14.63
CA GLU A 9 28.61 -27.45 -14.18
C GLU A 9 28.41 -27.70 -12.66
N ILE A 10 27.20 -28.12 -12.27
CA ILE A 10 26.84 -29.54 -12.02
C ILE A 10 25.36 -29.64 -11.61
N ALA A 11 24.63 -30.53 -12.28
CA ALA A 11 23.27 -30.93 -11.97
C ALA A 11 23.20 -32.01 -10.86
N ILE A 12 22.13 -31.89 -10.06
CA ILE A 12 21.46 -32.81 -9.12
C ILE A 12 21.93 -34.28 -9.10
N GLN A 13 22.19 -34.81 -7.89
CA GLN A 13 21.90 -36.22 -7.55
C GLN A 13 21.75 -36.47 -6.03
N VAL A 14 20.53 -36.92 -5.64
CA VAL A 14 20.10 -37.76 -4.48
C VAL A 14 20.22 -37.12 -3.06
N LEU A 15 19.23 -37.07 -2.14
CA LEU A 15 18.43 -38.16 -1.54
C LEU A 15 17.13 -37.69 -0.81
N THR A 16 16.22 -38.65 -0.75
CA THR A 16 14.84 -38.78 -0.23
C THR A 16 14.52 -38.28 1.19
N ASN A 17 13.28 -37.79 1.36
CA ASN A 17 12.61 -37.54 2.65
C ASN A 17 12.00 -38.86 3.21
N PRO A 18 12.11 -39.18 4.53
CA PRO A 18 11.46 -40.34 5.13
C PRO A 18 9.92 -40.28 5.19
N ASN A 19 9.30 -39.11 5.00
CA ASN A 19 7.91 -38.87 5.39
C ASN A 19 6.95 -38.44 4.25
N GLY A 20 7.16 -38.92 3.02
CA GLY A 20 6.07 -39.01 2.04
C GLY A 20 5.32 -37.72 1.64
N ALA A 21 6.00 -36.57 1.57
CA ALA A 21 5.46 -35.38 0.90
C ALA A 21 6.02 -35.28 -0.53
N GLN A 22 5.13 -35.11 -1.52
CA GLN A 22 5.46 -34.97 -2.94
C GLN A 22 6.22 -33.67 -3.23
N ASP A 23 7.25 -33.81 -4.07
CA ASP A 23 8.00 -32.79 -4.84
C ASP A 23 8.64 -31.60 -4.09
N MET A 24 9.98 -31.67 -3.92
CA MET A 24 10.81 -30.46 -3.73
C MET A 24 10.69 -29.55 -4.96
N PRO A 25 10.49 -28.22 -4.80
CA PRO A 25 10.70 -27.28 -5.90
C PRO A 25 12.16 -27.35 -6.36
N ARG A 26 12.38 -27.40 -7.68
CA ARG A 26 13.71 -27.22 -8.27
C ARG A 26 14.16 -25.78 -7.98
N VAL A 27 14.93 -25.57 -6.91
CA VAL A 27 15.62 -24.30 -6.66
C VAL A 27 16.45 -23.99 -7.90
N SER A 28 16.03 -22.98 -8.67
CA SER A 28 16.68 -22.65 -9.94
C SER A 28 18.07 -22.06 -9.68
N GLU A 29 18.95 -22.09 -10.69
CA GLU A 29 20.28 -21.46 -10.59
C GLU A 29 20.24 -19.93 -10.35
N ARG A 30 19.05 -19.30 -10.40
CA ARG A 30 18.85 -17.84 -10.40
C ARG A 30 18.36 -17.21 -9.09
N GLU A 31 18.00 -17.98 -8.06
CA GLU A 31 17.45 -17.44 -6.79
C GLU A 31 18.55 -16.91 -5.85
N ASP A 32 18.29 -15.76 -5.19
CA ASP A 32 19.23 -15.16 -4.23
C ASP A 32 19.37 -16.07 -3.00
N ALA A 33 20.58 -16.07 -2.49
CA ALA A 33 21.02 -16.84 -1.36
C ALA A 33 20.21 -16.49 -0.09
N ASN A 34 19.78 -15.23 0.06
CA ASN A 34 18.89 -14.78 1.15
C ASN A 34 17.45 -15.30 1.00
N GLU A 35 16.93 -15.45 -0.22
CA GLU A 35 15.61 -16.03 -0.47
C GLU A 35 15.61 -17.51 -0.10
N ILE A 36 16.66 -18.25 -0.48
CA ILE A 36 16.85 -19.65 -0.06
C ILE A 36 16.89 -19.74 1.48
N PHE A 37 17.60 -18.83 2.16
CA PHE A 37 17.64 -18.79 3.61
C PHE A 37 16.26 -18.51 4.23
N ARG A 38 15.56 -17.46 3.79
CA ARG A 38 14.21 -17.09 4.28
C ARG A 38 13.21 -18.22 4.05
N PHE A 39 13.25 -18.83 2.87
CA PHE A 39 12.38 -19.95 2.51
C PHE A 39 12.63 -21.15 3.45
N ILE A 40 13.88 -21.56 3.66
CA ILE A 40 14.22 -22.70 4.54
C ILE A 40 13.86 -22.43 6.00
N TYR A 41 14.08 -21.20 6.45
CA TYR A 41 13.71 -20.77 7.80
C TYR A 41 12.19 -20.88 8.01
N ASN A 42 11.40 -20.34 7.08
CA ASN A 42 9.94 -20.26 7.18
C ASN A 42 9.19 -21.54 6.83
N SER A 43 9.79 -22.45 6.06
CA SER A 43 9.08 -23.60 5.48
C SER A 43 8.83 -24.75 6.48
N GLY A 44 9.42 -24.73 7.68
CA GLY A 44 9.27 -25.81 8.66
C GLY A 44 10.09 -27.08 8.36
N TRP A 45 10.97 -27.06 7.35
CA TRP A 45 11.74 -28.22 6.91
C TRP A 45 12.88 -28.55 7.87
N GLU A 46 13.19 -29.84 8.02
CA GLU A 46 14.38 -30.31 8.73
C GLU A 46 15.64 -30.00 7.91
N ILE A 47 16.62 -29.38 8.55
CA ILE A 47 17.83 -28.90 7.88
C ILE A 47 18.86 -30.00 7.93
N THR A 48 18.93 -30.76 6.84
CA THR A 48 19.89 -31.86 6.70
C THR A 48 21.31 -31.33 6.48
N LYS A 49 22.30 -32.22 6.64
CA LYS A 49 23.72 -31.90 6.35
C LYS A 49 23.92 -31.45 4.89
N ASP A 50 23.15 -32.02 3.96
CA ASP A 50 23.28 -31.74 2.53
C ASP A 50 22.72 -30.36 2.17
N ILE A 51 21.58 -29.97 2.75
CA ILE A 51 21.02 -28.61 2.62
C ILE A 51 22.00 -27.60 3.24
N SER A 52 22.55 -27.90 4.42
CA SER A 52 23.56 -27.04 5.07
C SER A 52 24.81 -26.87 4.21
N ALA A 53 25.27 -27.93 3.54
CA ALA A 53 26.42 -27.89 2.64
C ALA A 53 26.13 -27.14 1.32
N LEU A 54 24.90 -27.23 0.80
CA LEU A 54 24.45 -26.48 -0.38
C LEU A 54 24.38 -24.98 -0.07
N ILE A 55 23.77 -24.63 1.07
CA ILE A 55 23.73 -23.27 1.63
C ILE A 55 25.17 -22.77 1.80
N ALA A 56 26.03 -23.49 2.52
CA ALA A 56 27.41 -23.10 2.76
C ALA A 56 28.28 -22.98 1.48
N ARG A 57 27.93 -23.68 0.39
CA ARG A 57 28.60 -23.57 -0.92
C ARG A 57 28.15 -22.34 -1.72
N LYS A 58 26.88 -21.93 -1.61
CA LYS A 58 26.33 -20.75 -2.32
C LYS A 58 26.42 -19.44 -1.54
N LEU A 59 26.41 -19.50 -0.21
CA LEU A 59 26.35 -18.35 0.70
C LEU A 59 27.73 -18.03 1.27
N GLU A 60 28.53 -17.22 0.56
CA GLU A 60 29.62 -16.47 1.22
C GLU A 60 29.09 -15.28 2.06
N VAL A 61 27.77 -15.04 2.08
CA VAL A 61 27.08 -13.94 2.76
C VAL A 61 25.93 -14.52 3.58
N SER A 62 25.63 -14.02 4.78
CA SER A 62 24.45 -14.45 5.54
C SER A 62 23.82 -13.25 6.25
N VAL A 63 22.81 -12.66 5.61
CA VAL A 63 21.97 -11.66 6.28
C VAL A 63 20.97 -12.43 7.14
N VAL A 64 21.04 -12.28 8.47
CA VAL A 64 20.11 -12.94 9.39
C VAL A 64 19.06 -11.92 9.84
N PHE A 65 17.88 -12.00 9.22
CA PHE A 65 16.73 -11.22 9.67
C PHE A 65 16.04 -11.94 10.82
N LEU A 66 16.07 -11.36 12.02
CA LEU A 66 15.32 -11.85 13.17
C LEU A 66 14.00 -11.11 13.25
N SER A 67 13.03 -11.52 12.43
CA SER A 67 11.65 -11.05 12.55
C SER A 67 10.81 -12.01 13.39
N ARG A 68 9.92 -11.44 14.20
CA ARG A 68 8.93 -11.98 15.17
C ARG A 68 8.29 -13.37 14.97
N GLN A 69 8.42 -14.04 13.82
CA GLN A 69 7.60 -15.22 13.48
C GLN A 69 8.35 -16.56 13.45
N GLY A 70 9.65 -16.60 13.73
CA GLY A 70 10.44 -17.84 13.58
C GLY A 70 11.01 -18.41 14.88
N ASP A 71 11.24 -19.72 14.87
CA ASP A 71 11.83 -20.47 15.98
C ASP A 71 13.34 -20.16 16.12
N ILE A 72 13.69 -19.38 17.15
CA ILE A 72 15.08 -19.01 17.50
C ILE A 72 15.97 -20.24 17.71
N SER A 73 15.43 -21.36 18.20
CA SER A 73 16.21 -22.59 18.39
C SER A 73 16.63 -23.19 17.05
N LYS A 74 15.71 -23.21 16.09
CA LYS A 74 15.99 -23.62 14.70
C LYS A 74 17.05 -22.73 14.07
N LEU A 75 17.02 -21.41 14.32
CA LEU A 75 18.06 -20.51 13.86
C LEU A 75 19.43 -20.85 14.46
N TYR A 76 19.51 -21.08 15.77
CA TYR A 76 20.79 -21.44 16.39
C TYR A 76 21.37 -22.71 15.77
N ASP A 77 20.55 -23.75 15.58
CA ASP A 77 20.98 -25.00 14.95
C ASP A 77 21.47 -24.82 13.52
N MET A 78 20.82 -23.95 12.74
CA MET A 78 21.28 -23.55 11.42
C MET A 78 22.63 -22.88 11.47
N MET A 79 22.74 -21.84 12.29
CA MET A 79 23.92 -20.98 12.36
C MET A 79 25.15 -21.74 12.86
N GLN A 80 24.95 -22.73 13.72
CA GLN A 80 26.01 -23.65 14.15
C GLN A 80 26.61 -24.49 13.02
N ARG A 81 25.94 -24.63 11.87
CA ARG A 81 26.41 -25.41 10.72
C ARG A 81 27.00 -24.57 9.59
N LEU A 82 26.91 -23.24 9.67
CA LEU A 82 27.31 -22.32 8.61
C LEU A 82 28.68 -21.69 8.87
N LYS A 83 29.34 -21.22 7.81
CA LYS A 83 30.57 -20.43 7.88
C LYS A 83 30.31 -19.06 7.29
N LEU A 84 30.02 -18.08 8.14
CA LEU A 84 29.62 -16.75 7.70
C LEU A 84 30.84 -15.86 7.46
N ARG A 85 30.81 -15.03 6.40
CA ARG A 85 31.72 -13.87 6.25
C ARG A 85 31.06 -12.54 6.62
N ILE A 86 29.75 -12.44 6.47
CA ILE A 86 28.94 -11.26 6.80
C ILE A 86 27.84 -11.72 7.74
N LEU A 87 27.63 -11.00 8.84
CA LEU A 87 26.54 -11.21 9.78
C LEU A 87 25.85 -9.87 10.03
N VAL A 88 24.57 -9.79 9.70
CA VAL A 88 23.72 -8.63 9.99
C VAL A 88 22.64 -9.07 10.96
N ILE A 89 22.46 -8.33 12.05
CA ILE A 89 21.45 -8.58 13.08
C ILE A 89 20.56 -7.35 13.18
N LYS A 90 19.28 -7.53 12.87
CA LYS A 90 18.21 -6.54 13.10
C LYS A 90 17.19 -7.17 14.07
N TYR A 91 16.92 -6.55 15.21
CA TYR A 91 16.03 -7.09 16.25
C TYR A 91 14.66 -6.38 16.23
N ALA A 92 13.60 -7.04 16.72
CA ALA A 92 12.26 -6.45 16.82
C ALA A 92 11.91 -6.08 18.28
N GLU A 93 11.23 -4.95 18.47
CA GLU A 93 11.01 -4.23 19.75
C GLU A 93 10.21 -4.97 20.85
N THR A 94 9.90 -6.26 20.73
CA THR A 94 8.88 -6.89 21.61
C THR A 94 9.27 -8.20 22.27
N GLU A 95 10.54 -8.59 22.24
CA GLU A 95 11.05 -9.65 23.12
C GLU A 95 11.75 -9.06 24.35
N PRO A 96 11.79 -9.80 25.48
CA PRO A 96 12.54 -9.37 26.65
C PRO A 96 14.02 -9.13 26.29
N PRO A 97 14.67 -8.18 26.99
CA PRO A 97 16.06 -7.86 26.73
C PRO A 97 16.92 -9.12 26.86
N THR A 98 17.65 -9.44 25.79
CA THR A 98 18.64 -10.53 25.79
C THR A 98 20.03 -9.90 25.69
N SER A 99 20.97 -10.40 26.49
CA SER A 99 22.38 -10.05 26.40
C SER A 99 22.90 -10.34 25.00
N ILE A 100 23.43 -9.31 24.31
CA ILE A 100 24.00 -9.48 22.97
C ILE A 100 25.13 -10.53 22.95
N MET A 101 25.87 -10.64 24.06
CA MET A 101 26.97 -11.59 24.14
C MET A 101 26.47 -13.02 24.20
N ASP A 102 25.38 -13.28 24.94
CA ASP A 102 24.80 -14.62 25.01
C ASP A 102 24.22 -15.03 23.66
N PHE A 103 23.60 -14.07 22.98
CA PHE A 103 23.08 -14.23 21.64
C PHE A 103 24.19 -14.57 20.61
N LEU A 104 25.24 -13.74 20.54
CA LEU A 104 26.36 -13.95 19.62
C LEU A 104 27.13 -15.24 19.92
N ASN A 105 27.28 -15.63 21.19
CA ASN A 105 27.93 -16.89 21.55
C ASN A 105 27.19 -18.12 21.02
N ARG A 106 25.86 -18.05 20.93
CA ARG A 106 25.02 -19.12 20.36
C ARG A 106 24.98 -19.09 18.83
N LEU A 107 25.19 -17.96 18.19
CA LEU A 107 25.23 -17.86 16.73
C LEU A 107 26.60 -18.17 16.13
N ILE A 108 27.68 -17.76 16.79
CA ILE A 108 29.02 -17.74 16.18
C ILE A 108 29.79 -19.01 16.56
N ASN A 109 29.75 -20.00 15.66
CA ASN A 109 30.57 -21.20 15.71
C ASN A 109 32.05 -20.94 15.34
N LEU A 110 32.94 -21.91 15.60
CA LEU A 110 34.38 -21.76 15.39
C LEU A 110 34.78 -21.39 13.93
N PRO A 111 34.23 -22.03 12.87
CA PRO A 111 34.51 -21.61 11.49
C PRO A 111 34.14 -20.16 11.21
N THR A 112 32.99 -19.70 11.73
CA THR A 112 32.53 -18.31 11.58
C THR A 112 33.43 -17.34 12.34
N ARG A 113 33.91 -17.67 13.54
CA ARG A 113 34.87 -16.82 14.29
C ARG A 113 36.12 -16.48 13.47
N GLN A 114 36.59 -17.44 12.67
CA GLN A 114 37.78 -17.29 11.82
C GLN A 114 37.46 -16.62 10.48
N GLY A 115 36.25 -16.83 9.95
CA GLY A 115 35.81 -16.38 8.64
C GLY A 115 35.10 -15.02 8.60
N LEU A 116 34.52 -14.57 9.71
CA LEU A 116 33.70 -13.37 9.74
C LEU A 116 34.55 -12.11 9.47
N ARG A 117 34.05 -11.25 8.58
CA ARG A 117 34.69 -9.99 8.16
C ARG A 117 33.80 -8.79 8.38
N THR A 118 32.48 -8.95 8.23
CA THR A 118 31.51 -7.87 8.45
C THR A 118 30.54 -8.26 9.55
N LEU A 119 30.36 -7.39 10.54
CA LEU A 119 29.33 -7.50 11.56
C LEU A 119 28.51 -6.21 11.58
N SER A 120 27.18 -6.33 11.44
CA SER A 120 26.25 -5.22 11.59
C SER A 120 25.25 -5.53 12.69
N LEU A 121 25.15 -4.62 13.65
CA LEU A 121 24.26 -4.67 14.80
C LEU A 121 23.39 -3.40 14.80
N ASP A 122 22.10 -3.58 15.07
CA ASP A 122 21.13 -2.50 15.19
C ASP A 122 20.35 -2.65 16.50
N ASN A 123 20.27 -1.58 17.28
CA ASN A 123 19.71 -1.62 18.63
C ASN A 123 18.22 -1.27 18.66
N SER A 124 17.40 -2.28 18.91
CA SER A 124 15.99 -2.06 19.23
C SER A 124 15.53 -2.72 20.54
N ASN A 125 16.38 -3.51 21.25
CA ASN A 125 16.11 -4.07 22.60
C ASN A 125 17.25 -4.92 23.20
N LEU A 126 18.52 -4.72 22.82
CA LEU A 126 19.64 -5.56 23.30
C LEU A 126 20.30 -4.98 24.55
N GLU A 127 20.67 -5.85 25.49
CA GLU A 127 21.52 -5.47 26.62
C GLU A 127 23.00 -5.58 26.27
N PHE A 128 23.73 -4.48 26.45
CA PHE A 128 25.17 -4.40 26.24
C PHE A 128 25.90 -4.36 27.59
N PRO A 129 26.52 -5.47 28.02
CA PRO A 129 27.23 -5.51 29.28
C PRO A 129 28.51 -4.67 29.23
N GLU A 130 29.08 -4.36 30.39
CA GLU A 130 30.38 -3.70 30.45
C GLU A 130 31.46 -4.54 29.74
N ASN A 131 32.37 -3.85 29.05
CA ASN A 131 33.47 -4.42 28.28
C ASN A 131 33.02 -5.35 27.15
N TRP A 132 31.80 -5.16 26.63
CA TRP A 132 31.28 -6.01 25.55
C TRP A 132 32.13 -5.94 24.29
N ILE A 133 32.79 -4.81 23.99
CA ILE A 133 33.69 -4.72 22.83
C ILE A 133 34.91 -5.64 22.98
N LEU A 134 35.45 -5.76 24.20
CA LEU A 134 36.56 -6.68 24.47
C LEU A 134 36.13 -8.13 24.29
N LYS A 135 34.93 -8.47 24.78
CA LYS A 135 34.34 -9.81 24.63
C LYS A 135 34.01 -10.10 23.16
N LEU A 136 33.47 -9.12 22.44
CA LEU A 136 33.20 -9.23 21.00
C LEU A 136 34.49 -9.51 20.23
N HIS A 137 35.57 -8.81 20.55
CA HIS A 137 36.86 -9.04 19.90
C HIS A 137 37.39 -10.47 20.12
N GLN A 138 37.13 -11.07 21.30
CA GLN A 138 37.49 -12.47 21.54
C GLN A 138 36.70 -13.45 20.66
N LEU A 139 35.48 -13.09 20.27
CA LEU A 139 34.66 -13.89 19.36
C LEU A 139 35.01 -13.68 17.89
N VAL A 140 35.23 -12.44 17.47
CA VAL A 140 35.35 -12.06 16.05
C VAL A 140 36.52 -11.09 15.83
N ALA A 141 37.75 -11.54 16.11
CA ALA A 141 38.94 -10.69 16.08
C ALA A 141 39.33 -10.15 14.67
N PHE A 142 38.79 -10.72 13.59
CA PHE A 142 39.23 -10.50 12.21
C PHE A 142 38.28 -9.64 11.37
N LEU A 143 37.41 -8.84 12.00
CA LEU A 143 36.53 -7.93 11.28
C LEU A 143 37.31 -6.88 10.49
N SER A 144 36.89 -6.67 9.23
CA SER A 144 37.27 -5.53 8.40
C SER A 144 36.15 -4.48 8.33
N ALA A 145 34.90 -4.85 8.62
CA ALA A 145 33.78 -3.93 8.71
C ALA A 145 32.95 -4.16 9.99
N LEU A 146 32.65 -3.09 10.71
CA LEU A 146 31.83 -3.11 11.90
C LEU A 146 30.81 -1.97 11.87
N HIS A 147 29.52 -2.31 11.84
CA HIS A 147 28.42 -1.34 11.83
C HIS A 147 27.63 -1.46 13.13
N LEU A 148 27.64 -0.41 13.93
CA LEU A 148 26.95 -0.30 15.22
C LEU A 148 25.92 0.83 15.13
N ARG A 149 24.66 0.48 14.90
CA ARG A 149 23.57 1.46 14.73
C ARG A 149 22.70 1.51 15.98
N HIS A 150 22.49 2.71 16.49
CA HIS A 150 21.71 3.00 17.70
C HIS A 150 22.23 2.29 18.98
N ILE A 151 23.47 1.79 18.97
CA ILE A 151 24.10 1.10 20.10
C ILE A 151 24.86 2.09 20.97
N PRO A 152 24.54 2.21 22.27
CA PRO A 152 25.30 3.06 23.18
C PRO A 152 26.77 2.66 23.20
N LEU A 153 27.65 3.60 22.85
CA LEU A 153 29.09 3.35 22.83
C LEU A 153 29.84 4.31 23.76
N PRO A 154 29.94 3.93 25.05
CA PRO A 154 30.91 4.36 26.03
C PRO A 154 32.14 5.06 25.50
N ARG A 155 32.67 6.12 26.13
CA ARG A 155 34.08 6.50 25.85
C ARG A 155 35.03 5.31 26.01
N ASN A 156 34.87 4.51 27.07
CA ASN A 156 35.70 3.34 27.30
C ASN A 156 35.48 2.25 26.24
N GLU A 157 34.24 2.00 25.83
CA GLU A 157 33.94 1.02 24.78
C GLU A 157 34.46 1.46 23.40
N PHE A 158 34.34 2.75 23.06
CA PHE A 158 34.90 3.30 21.83
C PHE A 158 36.42 3.20 21.79
N LEU A 159 37.11 3.49 22.90
CA LEU A 159 38.56 3.30 23.02
C LEU A 159 38.94 1.81 22.91
N ASN A 160 38.17 0.92 23.55
CA ASN A 160 38.37 -0.52 23.41
C ASN A 160 38.22 -0.97 21.95
N LEU A 161 37.25 -0.41 21.22
CA LEU A 161 37.00 -0.71 19.81
C LEU A 161 38.23 -0.32 18.98
N CYS A 162 38.67 0.93 19.12
CA CYS A 162 39.82 1.46 18.39
C CYS A 162 41.10 0.68 18.70
N ASN A 163 41.30 0.27 19.96
CA ASN A 163 42.51 -0.44 20.40
C ASN A 163 42.55 -1.90 19.96
N LYS A 164 41.40 -2.56 19.83
CA LYS A 164 41.33 -4.00 19.54
C LYS A 164 41.12 -4.30 18.06
N PHE A 165 40.29 -3.54 17.37
CA PHE A 165 39.90 -3.82 15.98
C PHE A 165 40.77 -3.05 14.96
N LYS A 166 42.09 -3.15 15.08
CA LYS A 166 43.06 -2.40 14.24
C LYS A 166 43.01 -2.72 12.74
N LYS A 167 42.31 -3.79 12.35
CA LYS A 167 42.14 -4.23 10.96
C LYS A 167 40.87 -3.70 10.29
N LEU A 168 40.10 -2.86 10.98
CA LEU A 168 38.91 -2.26 10.38
C LEU A 168 39.27 -1.34 9.23
N GLU A 169 38.60 -1.57 8.11
CA GLU A 169 38.56 -0.75 6.91
C GLU A 169 37.27 0.10 6.88
N ARG A 170 36.19 -0.40 7.50
CA ARG A 170 34.90 0.30 7.57
C ARG A 170 34.35 0.31 8.98
N LEU A 171 33.98 1.48 9.47
CA LEU A 171 33.36 1.67 10.78
C LEU A 171 32.13 2.56 10.65
N GLU A 172 31.02 2.09 11.19
CA GLU A 172 29.80 2.87 11.36
C GLU A 172 29.38 2.82 12.83
N ILE A 173 29.14 3.98 13.42
CA ILE A 173 28.73 4.15 14.84
C ILE A 173 27.50 5.05 14.95
N HIS A 174 26.54 4.86 14.04
CA HIS A 174 25.37 5.72 13.91
C HIS A 174 24.54 5.74 15.19
N GLY A 175 24.12 6.93 15.66
CA GLY A 175 23.26 7.07 16.84
C GLY A 175 23.83 6.45 18.12
N SER A 176 25.16 6.36 18.24
CA SER A 176 25.84 5.66 19.33
C SER A 176 26.04 6.50 20.60
N GLY A 177 25.77 7.80 20.53
CA GLY A 177 26.05 8.74 21.63
C GLY A 177 27.53 9.07 21.84
N VAL A 178 28.43 8.65 20.95
CA VAL A 178 29.83 9.07 20.98
C VAL A 178 29.90 10.60 20.85
N THR A 179 30.77 11.24 21.64
CA THR A 179 30.96 12.70 21.56
C THR A 179 32.39 13.12 21.25
N SER A 180 33.30 12.14 21.17
CA SER A 180 34.72 12.34 20.87
C SER A 180 35.29 11.17 20.09
N LEU A 181 36.04 11.48 19.03
CA LEU A 181 36.75 10.51 18.19
C LEU A 181 38.20 10.27 18.65
N GLN A 182 38.58 10.77 19.83
CA GLN A 182 39.89 10.48 20.40
C GLN A 182 40.12 8.97 20.53
N GLY A 183 41.28 8.50 20.06
CA GLY A 183 41.64 7.11 19.94
C GLY A 183 41.43 6.52 18.54
N ILE A 184 40.61 7.14 17.67
CA ILE A 184 40.31 6.59 16.33
C ILE A 184 41.56 6.42 15.47
N ARG A 185 42.59 7.24 15.70
CA ARG A 185 43.93 7.14 15.08
C ARG A 185 44.56 5.74 15.17
N GLN A 186 44.11 4.85 16.05
CA GLN A 186 44.60 3.46 16.09
C GLN A 186 44.14 2.62 14.88
N LEU A 187 43.09 3.04 14.17
CA LEU A 187 42.49 2.34 13.03
C LEU A 187 43.18 2.73 11.71
N GLN A 188 44.48 2.46 11.60
CA GLN A 188 45.33 2.90 10.47
C GLN A 188 44.91 2.37 9.08
N LEU A 189 44.04 1.36 9.04
CA LEU A 189 43.49 0.81 7.80
C LEU A 189 42.10 1.35 7.46
N LEU A 190 41.54 2.24 8.27
CA LEU A 190 40.18 2.74 8.08
C LEU A 190 40.06 3.59 6.81
N GLU A 191 39.15 3.19 5.93
CA GLU A 191 38.87 3.81 4.63
C GLU A 191 37.51 4.50 4.63
N VAL A 192 36.54 3.97 5.40
CA VAL A 192 35.18 4.51 5.51
C VAL A 192 34.80 4.70 6.97
N LEU A 193 34.44 5.93 7.33
CA LEU A 193 33.93 6.27 8.64
C LEU A 193 32.55 6.91 8.51
N ARG A 194 31.55 6.30 9.18
CA ARG A 194 30.21 6.86 9.29
C ARG A 194 29.85 7.13 10.74
N ILE A 195 29.64 8.40 11.06
CA ILE A 195 29.23 8.86 12.40
C ILE A 195 27.85 9.51 12.37
N GLY A 196 26.94 8.94 11.57
CA GLY A 196 25.58 9.47 11.44
C GLY A 196 24.90 9.64 12.81
N ASP A 197 24.19 10.73 13.05
CA ASP A 197 23.51 10.98 14.34
C ASP A 197 24.45 10.97 15.58
N VAL A 198 25.72 11.35 15.38
CA VAL A 198 26.73 11.55 16.44
C VAL A 198 27.04 13.04 16.57
N LYS A 199 27.02 13.57 17.79
CA LYS A 199 27.28 15.01 18.07
C LYS A 199 28.65 15.17 18.71
N ILE A 200 29.65 15.53 17.91
CA ILE A 200 30.99 15.78 18.41
C ILE A 200 31.03 17.11 19.18
N GLU A 201 31.64 17.11 20.36
CA GLU A 201 31.57 18.25 21.29
C GLU A 201 32.53 19.40 20.95
N SER A 202 33.62 19.14 20.23
CA SER A 202 34.63 20.16 19.90
C SER A 202 35.57 19.73 18.75
N SER A 203 36.34 20.69 18.21
CA SER A 203 37.43 20.40 17.28
C SER A 203 38.50 19.49 17.89
N GLN A 204 38.86 19.70 19.16
CA GLN A 204 39.84 18.84 19.86
C GLN A 204 39.38 17.39 20.02
N ALA A 205 38.06 17.17 20.08
CA ALA A 205 37.47 15.84 20.11
C ALA A 205 37.50 15.15 18.72
N MET A 206 37.78 15.90 17.65
CA MET A 206 37.84 15.40 16.27
C MET A 206 39.26 15.15 15.78
N MET A 207 40.27 15.82 16.36
CA MET A 207 41.66 15.84 15.89
C MET A 207 42.25 14.49 15.46
N ASP A 208 42.00 13.42 16.22
CA ASP A 208 42.56 12.09 15.93
C ASP A 208 42.08 11.51 14.59
N ILE A 209 40.99 12.01 14.00
CA ILE A 209 40.53 11.58 12.66
C ILE A 209 41.57 11.87 11.58
N PHE A 210 42.34 12.96 11.72
CA PHE A 210 43.32 13.39 10.73
C PHE A 210 44.58 12.51 10.70
N GLU A 211 44.72 11.59 11.65
CA GLU A 211 45.79 10.60 11.71
C GLU A 211 45.43 9.29 10.97
N LEU A 212 44.34 9.30 10.20
CA LEU A 212 43.87 8.17 9.39
C LEU A 212 44.32 8.32 7.93
N PRO A 213 45.42 7.68 7.51
CA PRO A 213 46.04 7.96 6.21
C PRO A 213 45.23 7.43 5.01
N LYS A 214 44.32 6.49 5.23
CA LYS A 214 43.53 5.84 4.17
C LYS A 214 42.06 6.27 4.14
N LEU A 215 41.65 7.18 5.02
CA LEU A 215 40.24 7.55 5.14
C LEU A 215 39.81 8.32 3.87
N ARG A 216 39.01 7.65 3.04
CA ARG A 216 38.52 8.18 1.76
C ARG A 216 37.06 8.62 1.81
N VAL A 217 36.24 7.99 2.67
CA VAL A 217 34.82 8.32 2.84
C VAL A 217 34.55 8.72 4.27
N LEU A 218 33.99 9.91 4.47
CA LEU A 218 33.60 10.44 5.77
C LEU A 218 32.13 10.92 5.76
N ASN A 219 31.31 10.33 6.61
CA ASN A 219 29.94 10.80 6.84
C ASN A 219 29.84 11.48 8.21
N LEU A 220 29.53 12.78 8.22
CA LEU A 220 29.32 13.63 9.41
C LEU A 220 27.84 13.96 9.65
N GLY A 221 26.94 13.29 8.93
CA GLY A 221 25.52 13.63 8.87
C GLY A 221 24.78 13.45 10.20
N LEU A 222 23.71 14.21 10.39
CA LEU A 222 22.77 14.01 11.50
C LEU A 222 21.48 13.44 10.93
N TYR A 223 21.11 12.20 11.30
CA TYR A 223 19.89 11.54 10.80
C TYR A 223 19.05 11.04 11.99
N ASP A 224 18.38 11.94 12.70
CA ASP A 224 17.49 11.54 13.80
C ASP A 224 16.21 10.92 13.22
N SER A 225 16.08 9.60 13.35
CA SER A 225 14.92 8.82 12.88
C SER A 225 13.71 8.88 13.81
N LYS A 226 13.84 9.41 15.04
CA LYS A 226 12.80 9.36 16.09
C LYS A 226 12.00 10.65 16.26
N LYS A 227 12.35 11.72 15.55
CA LYS A 227 11.62 13.00 15.59
C LYS A 227 11.25 13.45 14.19
N TYR A 228 9.98 13.23 13.86
CA TYR A 228 9.35 13.77 12.67
C TYR A 228 9.64 15.27 12.55
N HIS A 229 10.07 15.65 11.35
CA HIS A 229 10.37 16.99 10.86
C HIS A 229 11.82 17.51 11.05
N PRO A 230 12.68 17.38 10.01
CA PRO A 230 14.04 17.92 9.95
C PRO A 230 14.17 19.43 10.22
N SER A 231 13.07 20.20 10.10
CA SER A 231 13.07 21.65 10.33
C SER A 231 13.05 22.07 11.81
N SER A 232 12.88 21.13 12.75
CA SER A 232 12.83 21.43 14.18
C SER A 232 14.14 21.15 14.93
N GLN A 233 15.10 20.51 14.27
CA GLN A 233 16.37 20.10 14.86
C GLN A 233 17.49 21.13 14.59
N PRO A 234 18.32 21.46 15.59
CA PRO A 234 19.49 22.29 15.37
C PRO A 234 20.49 21.55 14.48
N PHE A 235 21.05 22.26 13.50
CA PHE A 235 22.12 21.75 12.65
C PHE A 235 23.33 21.28 13.48
N SER A 236 23.92 20.14 13.08
CA SER A 236 25.15 19.63 13.70
C SER A 236 26.32 20.59 13.47
N GLN A 237 27.22 20.70 14.45
CA GLN A 237 28.46 21.49 14.33
C GLN A 237 29.66 20.65 13.86
N ASN A 238 29.45 19.38 13.52
CA ASN A 238 30.55 18.45 13.20
C ASN A 238 31.46 18.98 12.08
N LEU A 239 30.90 19.48 10.97
CA LEU A 239 31.73 20.02 9.89
C LEU A 239 32.53 21.25 10.34
N LYS A 240 31.96 22.14 11.16
CA LYS A 240 32.71 23.29 11.68
C LYS A 240 33.88 22.87 12.55
N PHE A 241 33.67 21.88 13.42
CA PHE A 241 34.74 21.31 14.23
C PHE A 241 35.81 20.63 13.37
N PHE A 242 35.40 19.94 12.30
CA PHE A 242 36.32 19.35 11.33
C PHE A 242 37.20 20.41 10.67
N VAL A 243 36.60 21.46 10.10
CA VAL A 243 37.31 22.54 9.42
C VAL A 243 38.19 23.34 10.38
N ALA A 244 37.71 23.59 11.60
CA ALA A 244 38.45 24.31 12.64
C ALA A 244 39.70 23.58 13.17
N CYS A 245 39.87 22.29 12.84
CA CYS A 245 41.11 21.58 13.18
C CYS A 245 42.31 22.08 12.34
N GLU A 246 42.07 22.71 11.18
CA GLU A 246 43.12 23.18 10.27
C GLU A 246 44.12 22.06 9.92
N ARG A 247 43.56 20.89 9.63
CA ARG A 247 44.28 19.66 9.23
C ARG A 247 43.68 19.12 7.93
N THR A 248 44.39 18.19 7.31
CA THR A 248 44.03 17.60 6.02
C THR A 248 44.00 16.09 6.12
N LEU A 249 42.96 15.48 5.57
CA LEU A 249 42.92 14.05 5.28
C LEU A 249 43.45 13.82 3.85
N PRO A 250 44.61 13.17 3.69
CA PRO A 250 45.31 13.14 2.41
C PRO A 250 44.64 12.27 1.34
N ALA A 251 43.74 11.37 1.73
CA ALA A 251 43.03 10.45 0.85
C ALA A 251 41.52 10.69 0.78
N LEU A 252 41.01 11.79 1.37
CA LEU A 252 39.57 12.03 1.44
C LEU A 252 39.00 12.35 0.06
N GLU A 253 38.09 11.51 -0.42
CA GLU A 253 37.42 11.61 -1.72
C GLU A 253 35.97 12.08 -1.55
N ILE A 254 35.29 11.62 -0.50
CA ILE A 254 33.87 11.86 -0.27
C ILE A 254 33.67 12.33 1.16
N ILE A 255 32.98 13.47 1.32
CA ILE A 255 32.49 13.93 2.62
C ILE A 255 31.00 14.25 2.54
N ASP A 256 30.22 13.67 3.46
CA ASP A 256 28.79 13.95 3.58
C ASP A 256 28.53 14.83 4.79
N CYS A 257 27.86 15.96 4.56
CA CYS A 257 27.56 16.97 5.55
C CYS A 257 26.06 17.10 5.81
N PHE A 258 25.27 16.04 5.60
CA PHE A 258 23.81 16.09 5.78
C PHE A 258 23.44 16.74 7.12
N GLN A 259 22.56 17.74 7.10
CA GLN A 259 22.07 18.41 8.31
C GLN A 259 23.17 19.05 9.20
N ASN A 260 24.28 19.49 8.61
CA ASN A 260 25.31 20.28 9.29
C ASN A 260 25.13 21.79 9.14
N ALA A 261 25.65 22.52 10.13
CA ALA A 261 25.80 23.96 10.09
C ALA A 261 27.05 24.25 9.25
N VAL A 262 26.83 24.87 8.10
CA VAL A 262 27.85 25.14 7.09
C VAL A 262 27.68 26.57 6.63
N ASP A 263 28.77 27.31 6.54
CA ASP A 263 28.83 28.58 5.82
C ASP A 263 29.75 28.51 4.58
N PHE A 264 29.81 29.61 3.84
CA PHE A 264 30.63 29.70 2.62
C PHE A 264 32.11 29.43 2.89
N CYS A 265 32.64 29.92 4.02
CA CYS A 265 34.05 29.79 4.38
C CYS A 265 34.39 28.34 4.70
N ASP A 266 33.48 27.62 5.36
CA ASP A 266 33.64 26.20 5.68
C ASP A 266 33.86 25.36 4.40
N ILE A 267 33.01 25.55 3.37
CA ILE A 267 33.14 24.83 2.09
C ILE A 267 34.44 25.19 1.37
N VAL A 268 34.81 26.48 1.33
CA VAL A 268 36.06 26.92 0.70
C VAL A 268 37.27 26.28 1.38
N LYS A 269 37.33 26.32 2.71
CA LYS A 269 38.42 25.70 3.47
C LYS A 269 38.48 24.19 3.25
N LEU A 270 37.33 23.51 3.26
CA LEU A 270 37.24 22.07 3.02
C LEU A 270 37.83 21.69 1.66
N VAL A 271 37.38 22.34 0.59
CA VAL A 271 37.84 22.06 -0.79
C VAL A 271 39.29 22.43 -1.01
N GLN A 272 39.77 23.53 -0.42
CA GLN A 272 41.16 23.97 -0.56
C GLN A 272 42.15 23.10 0.22
N SER A 273 41.74 22.56 1.37
CA SER A 273 42.60 21.71 2.19
C SER A 273 42.67 20.27 1.65
N HIS A 274 41.60 19.74 1.06
CA HIS A 274 41.51 18.34 0.67
C HIS A 274 41.63 18.15 -0.84
N ASN A 275 42.87 17.98 -1.32
CA ASN A 275 43.14 17.92 -2.76
C ASN A 275 42.58 16.68 -3.47
N THR A 276 42.29 15.60 -2.77
CA THR A 276 41.66 14.38 -3.34
C THR A 276 40.13 14.44 -3.34
N LEU A 277 39.53 15.49 -2.77
CA LEU A 277 38.08 15.57 -2.60
C LEU A 277 37.38 15.66 -3.96
N GLU A 278 36.42 14.76 -4.18
CA GLU A 278 35.63 14.64 -5.42
C GLU A 278 34.17 14.97 -5.18
N VAL A 279 33.60 14.58 -4.03
CA VAL A 279 32.16 14.74 -3.74
C VAL A 279 31.91 15.31 -2.35
N VAL A 280 31.02 16.30 -2.29
CA VAL A 280 30.51 16.89 -1.05
C VAL A 280 28.99 16.77 -0.99
N GLY A 281 28.50 16.02 0.01
CA GLY A 281 27.07 15.93 0.32
C GLY A 281 26.58 17.19 1.02
N CYS A 282 25.75 17.99 0.36
CA CYS A 282 25.25 19.29 0.85
C CYS A 282 23.72 19.32 1.01
N LEU A 283 23.13 18.18 1.37
CA LEU A 283 21.70 18.09 1.63
C LEU A 283 21.36 18.59 3.03
N CYS A 284 20.27 19.36 3.17
CA CYS A 284 19.85 19.93 4.45
C CYS A 284 20.96 20.71 5.19
N ILE A 285 21.87 21.43 4.52
CA ILE A 285 22.85 22.27 5.23
C ILE A 285 22.30 23.67 5.51
N SER A 286 22.90 24.40 6.46
CA SER A 286 22.46 25.79 6.75
C SER A 286 22.81 26.80 5.64
N LEU A 287 23.77 26.48 4.78
CA LEU A 287 24.09 27.29 3.61
C LEU A 287 23.05 27.04 2.51
N LYS A 288 22.43 28.10 1.99
CA LYS A 288 21.53 27.96 0.85
C LYS A 288 22.30 27.45 -0.38
N ALA A 289 21.67 26.56 -1.15
CA ALA A 289 22.33 25.86 -2.26
C ALA A 289 22.85 26.81 -3.35
N ASP A 290 22.14 27.91 -3.63
CA ASP A 290 22.53 28.98 -4.56
C ASP A 290 23.78 29.75 -4.13
N ARG A 291 24.22 29.58 -2.88
CA ARG A 291 25.43 30.20 -2.31
C ARG A 291 26.61 29.25 -2.22
N ILE A 292 26.49 28.01 -2.69
CA ILE A 292 27.62 27.08 -2.71
C ILE A 292 28.66 27.58 -3.72
N PRO A 293 29.94 27.75 -3.32
CA PRO A 293 30.98 28.27 -4.19
C PRO A 293 31.25 27.36 -5.39
N LEU A 294 31.56 27.99 -6.53
CA LEU A 294 32.09 27.32 -7.70
C LEU A 294 33.62 27.23 -7.60
N PHE A 295 34.18 26.08 -7.97
CA PHE A 295 35.63 25.87 -8.01
C PHE A 295 36.06 25.46 -9.42
N PRO A 296 36.22 26.39 -10.38
CA PRO A 296 36.47 26.04 -11.79
C PRO A 296 37.71 25.19 -12.03
N ALA A 297 38.73 25.32 -11.17
CA ALA A 297 39.98 24.55 -11.23
C ALA A 297 39.88 23.16 -10.57
N ARG A 298 38.72 22.80 -10.01
CA ARG A 298 38.49 21.58 -9.23
C ARG A 298 37.20 20.92 -9.70
N ALA A 299 37.25 19.68 -10.15
CA ALA A 299 36.06 18.91 -10.50
C ALA A 299 35.36 18.35 -9.25
N VAL A 300 34.99 19.21 -8.28
CA VAL A 300 34.26 18.81 -7.07
C VAL A 300 32.76 18.87 -7.35
N LYS A 301 32.08 17.76 -7.09
CA LYS A 301 30.63 17.62 -7.23
C LYS A 301 29.93 17.88 -5.90
N PHE A 302 29.01 18.84 -5.90
CA PHE A 302 28.15 19.15 -4.75
C PHE A 302 26.78 18.53 -4.94
N LEU A 303 26.40 17.63 -4.03
CA LEU A 303 25.07 17.00 -4.03
C LEU A 303 24.09 17.92 -3.30
N THR A 304 23.09 18.40 -4.02
CA THR A 304 22.11 19.39 -3.53
C THR A 304 20.72 19.02 -4.03
N THR A 305 19.69 19.72 -3.54
CA THR A 305 18.31 19.60 -4.04
C THR A 305 17.81 20.92 -4.62
N GLN A 306 18.68 21.73 -5.24
CA GLN A 306 18.33 23.06 -5.76
C GLN A 306 17.50 23.07 -7.05
N SER A 307 17.35 21.92 -7.69
CA SER A 307 16.58 21.71 -8.91
C SER A 307 16.28 20.23 -9.06
N ILE A 308 15.32 19.88 -9.91
CA ILE A 308 14.93 18.50 -10.20
C ILE A 308 16.14 17.65 -10.65
N ASP A 309 16.98 18.17 -11.54
CA ASP A 309 18.18 17.44 -11.99
C ASP A 309 19.19 17.22 -10.87
N LYS A 310 19.35 18.18 -9.96
CA LYS A 310 20.22 18.03 -8.79
C LYS A 310 19.65 17.02 -7.79
N CYS A 311 18.33 16.97 -7.61
CA CYS A 311 17.66 15.92 -6.85
C CYS A 311 17.94 14.54 -7.45
N HIS A 312 17.82 14.38 -8.78
CA HIS A 312 18.12 13.12 -9.45
C HIS A 312 19.59 12.73 -9.34
N GLU A 313 20.50 13.70 -9.46
CA GLU A 313 21.94 13.51 -9.31
C GLU A 313 22.31 13.04 -7.89
N ALA A 314 21.70 13.67 -6.87
CA ALA A 314 21.83 13.25 -5.48
C ALA A 314 21.26 11.84 -5.29
N PHE A 315 20.05 11.58 -5.78
CA PHE A 315 19.41 10.27 -5.69
C PHE A 315 20.31 9.17 -6.26
N ASP A 316 20.86 9.37 -7.47
CA ASP A 316 21.73 8.39 -8.13
C ASP A 316 23.02 8.14 -7.33
N PHE A 317 23.56 9.18 -6.70
CA PHE A 317 24.74 9.03 -5.85
C PHE A 317 24.42 8.19 -4.60
N TYR A 318 23.39 8.58 -3.84
CA TYR A 318 23.08 7.96 -2.55
C TYR A 318 22.55 6.52 -2.67
N THR A 319 21.97 6.17 -3.82
CA THR A 319 21.45 4.82 -4.06
C THR A 319 22.49 3.86 -4.64
N LYS A 320 23.44 4.35 -5.44
CA LYS A 320 24.50 3.51 -6.02
C LYS A 320 25.70 3.34 -5.10
N ASN A 321 25.86 4.23 -4.13
CA ASN A 321 27.00 4.20 -3.22
C ASN A 321 26.63 3.42 -1.95
N GLU A 322 27.13 2.19 -1.82
CA GLU A 322 26.88 1.29 -0.69
C GLU A 322 27.23 1.92 0.68
N HIS A 323 28.02 2.99 0.69
CA HIS A 323 28.42 3.71 1.90
C HIS A 323 27.40 4.72 2.43
N PHE A 324 26.30 5.00 1.72
CA PHE A 324 25.35 6.06 2.09
C PHE A 324 23.83 5.78 1.92
N PRO A 325 23.33 4.54 1.81
CA PRO A 325 21.88 4.35 1.76
C PRO A 325 21.32 4.62 3.16
N ASP A 326 20.82 5.85 3.36
CA ASP A 326 20.08 6.26 4.55
C ASP A 326 18.71 6.76 4.11
N HIS A 327 17.66 6.17 4.68
CA HIS A 327 16.26 6.48 4.36
C HIS A 327 15.95 7.97 4.58
N ALA A 328 16.60 8.62 5.56
CA ALA A 328 16.42 10.04 5.83
C ALA A 328 16.92 10.93 4.67
N VAL A 329 18.00 10.53 3.99
CA VAL A 329 18.52 11.25 2.82
C VAL A 329 17.53 11.16 1.66
N LEU A 330 17.05 9.95 1.37
CA LEU A 330 16.11 9.71 0.28
C LEU A 330 14.79 10.45 0.53
N SER A 331 14.26 10.38 1.75
CA SER A 331 13.08 11.13 2.17
C SER A 331 13.23 12.63 1.86
N LYS A 332 14.37 13.24 2.19
CA LYS A 332 14.57 14.66 1.90
C LYS A 332 14.64 14.99 0.40
N ILE A 333 15.25 14.10 -0.39
CA ILE A 333 15.30 14.27 -1.84
C ILE A 333 13.87 14.22 -2.40
N PHE A 334 13.04 13.31 -1.92
CA PHE A 334 11.63 13.21 -2.29
C PHE A 334 10.81 14.43 -1.87
N ASP A 335 10.98 14.94 -0.65
CA ASP A 335 10.34 16.18 -0.20
C ASP A 335 10.67 17.36 -1.13
N SER A 336 11.93 17.43 -1.58
CA SER A 336 12.39 18.51 -2.45
C SER A 336 11.81 18.36 -3.86
N LEU A 337 11.74 17.12 -4.38
CA LEU A 337 11.10 16.83 -5.66
C LEU A 337 9.60 17.17 -5.62
N ASP A 338 8.91 16.81 -4.53
CA ASP A 338 7.50 17.12 -4.33
C ASP A 338 7.23 18.63 -4.46
N GLU A 339 8.04 19.44 -3.79
CA GLU A 339 7.92 20.90 -3.86
C GLU A 339 8.08 21.43 -5.29
N TYR A 340 9.04 20.90 -6.05
CA TYR A 340 9.20 21.28 -7.46
C TYR A 340 8.00 20.84 -8.31
N PHE A 341 7.45 19.67 -8.03
CA PHE A 341 6.37 19.08 -8.82
C PHE A 341 5.05 19.83 -8.66
N LYS A 342 4.81 20.53 -7.55
CA LYS A 342 3.64 21.42 -7.35
C LYS A 342 3.51 22.49 -8.45
N SER A 343 4.61 22.86 -9.09
CA SER A 343 4.63 23.84 -10.19
C SER A 343 4.59 23.21 -11.60
N LEU A 344 4.72 21.89 -11.70
CA LEU A 344 4.71 21.18 -12.97
C LEU A 344 3.29 20.77 -13.37
N TRP A 345 3.08 20.64 -14.68
CA TRP A 345 1.81 20.25 -15.27
C TRP A 345 2.04 19.63 -16.65
N GLY A 346 1.08 18.84 -17.13
CA GLY A 346 1.15 18.17 -18.43
C GLY A 346 2.38 17.27 -18.61
N GLU A 347 3.03 17.37 -19.76
CA GLU A 347 4.16 16.51 -20.16
C GLU A 347 5.39 16.62 -19.25
N ASP A 348 5.67 17.78 -18.65
CA ASP A 348 6.80 17.92 -17.74
C ASP A 348 6.56 17.15 -16.43
N LEU A 349 5.35 17.23 -15.87
CA LEU A 349 4.96 16.45 -14.69
C LEU A 349 4.99 14.95 -15.00
N LYS A 350 4.49 14.54 -16.16
CA LYS A 350 4.53 13.16 -16.64
C LYS A 350 5.97 12.65 -16.72
N ARG A 351 6.86 13.40 -17.39
CA ARG A 351 8.27 13.01 -17.58
C ARG A 351 8.98 12.84 -16.25
N GLU A 352 8.86 13.80 -15.34
CA GLU A 352 9.59 13.77 -14.08
C GLU A 352 9.01 12.75 -13.08
N SER A 353 7.68 12.61 -12.99
CA SER A 353 7.05 11.55 -12.18
C SER A 353 7.44 10.16 -12.66
N ARG A 354 7.48 9.92 -13.98
CA ARG A 354 7.98 8.67 -14.56
C ARG A 354 9.43 8.40 -14.19
N ARG A 355 10.31 9.40 -14.31
CA ARG A 355 11.74 9.28 -13.98
C ARG A 355 11.95 8.91 -12.50
N CYS A 356 11.17 9.51 -11.60
CA CYS A 356 11.18 9.17 -10.17
C CYS A 356 10.61 7.77 -9.90
N LEU A 357 9.51 7.39 -10.55
CA LEU A 357 8.92 6.06 -10.39
C LEU A 357 9.88 4.95 -10.85
N GLN A 358 10.53 5.11 -12.00
CA GLN A 358 11.55 4.15 -12.48
C GLN A 358 12.69 3.95 -11.47
N LYS A 359 13.11 5.05 -10.83
CA LYS A 359 14.14 5.02 -9.77
C LYS A 359 13.66 4.28 -8.53
N CYS A 360 12.43 4.52 -8.07
CA CYS A 360 11.84 3.81 -6.94
C CYS A 360 11.68 2.30 -7.21
N LEU A 361 11.18 1.93 -8.39
CA LEU A 361 11.04 0.53 -8.82
C LEU A 361 12.41 -0.18 -8.87
N ALA A 362 13.45 0.51 -9.35
CA ALA A 362 14.81 -0.04 -9.37
C ALA A 362 15.35 -0.35 -7.97
N LEU A 363 15.05 0.47 -6.95
CA LEU A 363 15.47 0.20 -5.56
C LEU A 363 14.73 -0.99 -4.95
N ARG A 364 13.44 -1.13 -5.27
CA ARG A 364 12.60 -2.23 -4.81
C ARG A 364 13.04 -3.58 -5.38
N LEU A 365 13.49 -3.62 -6.62
CA LEU A 365 14.08 -4.81 -7.24
C LEU A 365 15.42 -5.24 -6.60
N VAL A 366 16.08 -4.35 -5.86
CA VAL A 366 17.32 -4.64 -5.09
C VAL A 366 17.01 -4.80 -3.59
N GLU A 367 15.73 -5.04 -3.24
CA GLU A 367 15.23 -5.32 -1.88
C GLU A 367 15.58 -4.28 -0.79
N ILE A 368 15.68 -2.99 -1.14
CA ILE A 368 15.73 -1.94 -0.11
C ILE A 368 14.31 -1.72 0.43
N GLU A 369 13.92 -2.53 1.42
CA GLU A 369 12.66 -2.35 2.15
C GLU A 369 12.69 -1.07 2.99
N SER A 370 11.78 -0.14 2.67
CA SER A 370 11.67 1.17 3.32
C SER A 370 10.24 1.68 3.16
N LYS A 371 9.66 2.16 4.26
CA LYS A 371 8.35 2.83 4.25
C LYS A 371 8.40 4.11 3.41
N GLU A 372 9.54 4.79 3.39
CA GLU A 372 9.78 6.01 2.62
C GLU A 372 9.81 5.71 1.12
N ILE A 373 10.42 4.58 0.71
CA ILE A 373 10.41 4.14 -0.68
C ILE A 373 9.00 3.71 -1.11
N ASP A 374 8.26 3.02 -0.24
CA ASP A 374 6.83 2.70 -0.48
C ASP A 374 6.02 3.97 -0.73
N PHE A 375 6.12 4.93 0.20
CA PHE A 375 5.42 6.20 0.12
C PHE A 375 5.76 6.93 -1.18
N ALA A 376 7.06 7.09 -1.48
CA ALA A 376 7.51 7.76 -2.68
C ALA A 376 7.03 7.04 -3.95
N SER A 377 7.04 5.71 -3.96
CA SER A 377 6.55 4.91 -5.09
C SER A 377 5.06 5.18 -5.36
N ILE A 378 4.22 5.12 -4.32
CA ILE A 378 2.78 5.39 -4.44
C ILE A 378 2.53 6.85 -4.83
N TRP A 379 3.26 7.80 -4.23
CA TRP A 379 3.15 9.22 -4.54
C TRP A 379 3.45 9.53 -6.01
N PHE A 380 4.61 9.08 -6.51
CA PHE A 380 4.98 9.32 -7.91
C PHE A 380 4.11 8.56 -8.90
N LEU A 381 3.62 7.38 -8.52
CA LEU A 381 2.66 6.62 -9.32
C LEU A 381 1.32 7.36 -9.43
N GLN A 382 0.81 7.91 -8.32
CA GLN A 382 -0.40 8.74 -8.32
C GLN A 382 -0.25 9.98 -9.20
N LEU A 383 0.89 10.68 -9.11
CA LEU A 383 1.19 11.84 -9.95
C LEU A 383 1.26 11.48 -11.43
N PHE A 384 1.89 10.36 -11.76
CA PHE A 384 1.99 9.87 -13.14
C PHE A 384 0.59 9.58 -13.72
N ILE A 385 -0.27 8.89 -12.97
CA ILE A 385 -1.63 8.54 -13.43
C ILE A 385 -2.53 9.77 -13.56
N ASN A 386 -2.33 10.80 -12.73
CA ASN A 386 -3.10 12.05 -12.82
C ASN A 386 -2.82 12.85 -14.11
N THR A 387 -1.82 12.45 -14.90
CA THR A 387 -1.52 13.03 -16.23
C THR A 387 -2.18 12.26 -17.40
N ASP A 388 -3.14 11.37 -17.11
CA ASP A 388 -3.80 10.48 -18.08
C ASP A 388 -2.81 9.62 -18.88
N SER A 389 -1.71 9.24 -18.24
CA SER A 389 -0.66 8.42 -18.84
C SER A 389 -1.02 6.94 -18.86
N SER A 390 -0.67 6.25 -19.96
CA SER A 390 -0.82 4.79 -20.08
C SER A 390 0.32 4.03 -19.39
N PHE A 391 -0.01 2.84 -18.89
CA PHE A 391 0.95 1.89 -18.33
C PHE A 391 1.78 1.15 -19.37
N ASP A 392 1.46 1.28 -20.66
CA ASP A 392 2.24 0.72 -21.78
C ASP A 392 3.71 1.19 -21.79
N GLU A 393 4.01 2.29 -21.10
CA GLU A 393 5.37 2.84 -20.99
C GLU A 393 6.28 2.08 -20.00
N PHE A 394 5.74 1.09 -19.28
CA PHE A 394 6.45 0.24 -18.33
C PHE A 394 6.62 -1.19 -18.86
N GLY A 395 7.78 -1.78 -18.60
CA GLY A 395 8.01 -3.19 -18.94
C GLY A 395 7.20 -4.15 -18.06
N PRO A 396 6.99 -5.41 -18.48
CA PRO A 396 6.21 -6.40 -17.72
C PRO A 396 6.66 -6.60 -16.27
N GLU A 397 7.97 -6.61 -16.02
CA GLU A 397 8.51 -6.74 -14.65
C GLU A 397 8.22 -5.50 -13.78
N GLN A 398 8.20 -4.30 -14.39
CA GLN A 398 7.84 -3.07 -13.68
C GLN A 398 6.35 -3.05 -13.34
N ILE A 399 5.50 -3.48 -14.26
CA ILE A 399 4.05 -3.63 -14.04
C ILE A 399 3.78 -4.62 -12.89
N LYS A 400 4.46 -5.77 -12.91
CA LYS A 400 4.38 -6.76 -11.83
C LYS A 400 4.82 -6.18 -10.48
N GLU A 401 5.91 -5.41 -10.46
CA GLU A 401 6.42 -4.79 -9.24
C GLU A 401 5.49 -3.68 -8.72
N ILE A 402 4.91 -2.86 -9.60
CA ILE A 402 3.86 -1.90 -9.25
C ILE A 402 2.69 -2.62 -8.59
N GLY A 403 2.23 -3.73 -9.17
CA GLY A 403 1.17 -4.56 -8.60
C GLY A 403 1.50 -5.10 -7.21
N ARG A 404 2.75 -5.55 -7.01
CA ARG A 404 3.24 -6.02 -5.69
C ARG A 404 3.23 -4.90 -4.66
N ILE A 405 3.73 -3.71 -5.01
CA ILE A 405 3.76 -2.54 -4.11
C ILE A 405 2.34 -2.16 -3.67
N LEU A 406 1.40 -2.11 -4.62
CA LEU A 406 -0.01 -1.79 -4.33
C LEU A 406 -0.62 -2.82 -3.35
N LEU A 407 -0.39 -4.12 -3.58
CA LEU A 407 -0.86 -5.17 -2.66
C LEU A 407 -0.23 -5.06 -1.26
N GLU A 408 1.08 -4.85 -1.17
CA GLU A 408 1.78 -4.73 0.11
C GLU A 408 1.26 -3.56 0.95
N VAL A 409 1.04 -2.42 0.30
CA VAL A 409 0.46 -1.23 0.92
C VAL A 409 -0.94 -1.50 1.44
N LEU A 410 -1.80 -2.14 0.64
CA LEU A 410 -3.18 -2.42 1.02
C LEU A 410 -3.32 -3.51 2.11
N LYS A 411 -2.37 -4.46 2.18
CA LYS A 411 -2.35 -5.51 3.22
C LYS A 411 -1.90 -5.02 4.60
N LYS A 412 -1.27 -3.85 4.71
CA LYS A 412 -0.81 -3.31 6.00
C LYS A 412 -2.01 -3.02 6.92
N ASN A 413 -1.90 -3.46 8.17
CA ASN A 413 -2.99 -3.49 9.13
C ASN A 413 -3.36 -2.06 9.62
N PRO A 414 -4.64 -1.64 9.63
CA PRO A 414 -5.07 -0.27 9.99
C PRO A 414 -4.78 0.20 11.41
N SER A 415 -4.36 -0.70 12.31
CA SER A 415 -4.24 -0.38 13.74
C SER A 415 -3.06 0.54 14.03
N GLY A 416 -3.34 1.75 14.52
CA GLY A 416 -2.31 2.73 14.91
C GLY A 416 -1.77 3.59 13.76
N GLU A 417 -2.56 3.73 12.69
CA GLU A 417 -2.16 4.46 11.48
C GLU A 417 -2.12 5.98 11.64
N THR A 418 -1.17 6.57 10.92
CA THR A 418 -1.07 8.01 10.71
C THR A 418 -2.02 8.47 9.60
N GLU A 419 -2.28 9.78 9.50
CA GLU A 419 -3.02 10.34 8.35
C GLU A 419 -2.33 10.00 7.00
N MET A 420 -1.00 9.87 7.02
CA MET A 420 -0.19 9.50 5.86
C MET A 420 -0.50 8.07 5.38
N ASP A 421 -0.66 7.12 6.30
CA ASP A 421 -1.00 5.74 5.95
C ASP A 421 -2.40 5.64 5.30
N HIS A 422 -3.37 6.42 5.79
CA HIS A 422 -4.70 6.53 5.17
C HIS A 422 -4.62 7.10 3.75
N PHE A 423 -3.84 8.18 3.56
CA PHE A 423 -3.64 8.79 2.23
C PHE A 423 -3.00 7.81 1.24
N ILE A 424 -1.98 7.06 1.68
CA ILE A 424 -1.29 6.05 0.86
C ILE A 424 -2.27 4.98 0.40
N ARG A 425 -3.07 4.41 1.31
CA ARG A 425 -4.03 3.36 0.97
C ARG A 425 -5.14 3.86 0.05
N TYR A 426 -5.64 5.07 0.29
CA TYR A 426 -6.59 5.71 -0.61
C TYR A 426 -6.00 5.87 -2.02
N SER A 427 -4.77 6.37 -2.12
CA SER A 427 -4.07 6.53 -3.40
C SER A 427 -3.86 5.19 -4.10
N ALA A 428 -3.49 4.15 -3.35
CA ALA A 428 -3.30 2.81 -3.91
C ALA A 428 -4.58 2.25 -4.54
N TRP A 429 -5.74 2.39 -3.88
CA TRP A 429 -7.01 2.02 -4.48
C TRP A 429 -7.34 2.81 -5.74
N PHE A 430 -7.16 4.14 -5.70
CA PHE A 430 -7.44 5.00 -6.85
C PHE A 430 -6.53 4.67 -8.05
N ILE A 431 -5.25 4.38 -7.79
CA ILE A 431 -4.31 3.89 -8.78
C ILE A 431 -4.82 2.61 -9.43
N LEU A 432 -5.29 1.64 -8.64
CA LEU A 432 -5.78 0.34 -9.13
C LEU A 432 -7.00 0.45 -10.04
N VAL A 433 -7.88 1.45 -9.82
CA VAL A 433 -9.02 1.70 -10.72
C VAL A 433 -8.54 2.01 -12.14
N LYS A 434 -7.47 2.79 -12.26
CA LYS A 434 -6.89 3.21 -13.55
C LYS A 434 -5.83 2.23 -14.08
N PHE A 435 -5.29 1.36 -13.24
CA PHE A 435 -4.30 0.36 -13.61
C PHE A 435 -4.94 -0.78 -14.41
N GLU A 436 -4.40 -1.09 -15.59
CA GLU A 436 -4.94 -2.19 -16.39
C GLU A 436 -4.68 -3.54 -15.72
N MET A 437 -5.71 -4.08 -15.07
CA MET A 437 -5.64 -5.33 -14.32
C MET A 437 -5.24 -6.52 -15.19
N LEU A 438 -5.60 -6.51 -16.48
CA LEU A 438 -5.20 -7.51 -17.47
C LEU A 438 -3.68 -7.64 -17.66
N SER A 439 -2.90 -6.63 -17.27
CA SER A 439 -1.44 -6.65 -17.31
C SER A 439 -0.80 -7.23 -16.03
N MET A 440 -1.61 -7.50 -14.99
CA MET A 440 -1.12 -8.05 -13.73
C MET A 440 -0.82 -9.55 -13.83
N ASN A 441 0.10 -9.99 -12.97
CA ASN A 441 0.33 -11.41 -12.77
C ASN A 441 -0.95 -12.08 -12.18
N PRO A 442 -1.37 -13.27 -12.65
CA PRO A 442 -2.56 -13.95 -12.14
C PRO A 442 -2.56 -14.21 -10.62
N GLN A 443 -1.39 -14.29 -10.00
CA GLN A 443 -1.27 -14.39 -8.54
C GLN A 443 -1.62 -13.07 -7.85
N ILE A 444 -1.11 -11.95 -8.37
CA ILE A 444 -1.39 -10.59 -7.86
C ILE A 444 -2.88 -10.29 -8.02
N GLU A 445 -3.45 -10.61 -9.18
CA GLU A 445 -4.87 -10.42 -9.46
C GLU A 445 -5.76 -11.18 -8.46
N ARG A 446 -5.45 -12.45 -8.19
CA ARG A 446 -6.20 -13.26 -7.20
C ARG A 446 -6.11 -12.68 -5.79
N GLU A 447 -4.93 -12.25 -5.38
CA GLU A 447 -4.74 -11.62 -4.06
C GLU A 447 -5.45 -10.28 -3.96
N LEU A 448 -5.43 -9.47 -5.03
CA LEU A 448 -6.15 -8.20 -5.10
C LEU A 448 -7.65 -8.42 -4.99
N PHE A 449 -8.19 -9.42 -5.68
CA PHE A 449 -9.60 -9.78 -5.59
C PHE A 449 -10.01 -10.12 -4.15
N GLN A 450 -9.25 -10.99 -3.48
CA GLN A 450 -9.50 -11.37 -2.09
C GLN A 450 -9.47 -10.16 -1.16
N LEU A 451 -8.46 -9.30 -1.32
CA LEU A 451 -8.31 -8.09 -0.51
C LEU A 451 -9.45 -7.11 -0.75
N THR A 452 -9.90 -6.96 -2.00
CA THR A 452 -11.04 -6.12 -2.38
C THR A 452 -12.32 -6.57 -1.67
N VAL A 453 -12.64 -7.87 -1.74
CA VAL A 453 -13.80 -8.45 -1.05
C VAL A 453 -13.70 -8.28 0.47
N GLU A 454 -12.51 -8.50 1.04
CA GLU A 454 -12.28 -8.36 2.48
C GLU A 454 -12.39 -6.90 2.95
N THR A 455 -11.84 -5.95 2.21
CA THR A 455 -11.97 -4.51 2.50
C THR A 455 -13.45 -4.11 2.49
N ILE A 456 -14.20 -4.47 1.45
CA ILE A 456 -15.64 -4.21 1.37
C ILE A 456 -16.36 -4.79 2.59
N ARG A 457 -16.12 -6.06 2.96
CA ARG A 457 -16.75 -6.72 4.12
C ARG A 457 -16.45 -6.09 5.47
N ARG A 458 -15.28 -5.47 5.60
CA ARG A 458 -14.85 -4.82 6.85
C ARG A 458 -15.36 -3.39 6.97
N SER A 459 -15.66 -2.74 5.84
CA SER A 459 -16.20 -1.39 5.83
C SER A 459 -17.60 -1.36 6.45
N GLN A 460 -17.84 -0.32 7.24
CA GLN A 460 -19.14 -0.08 7.90
C GLN A 460 -19.77 1.24 7.43
N SER A 461 -19.10 1.98 6.54
CA SER A 461 -19.52 3.31 6.10
C SER A 461 -19.10 3.59 4.67
N PHE A 462 -19.96 4.28 3.92
CA PHE A 462 -19.66 4.85 2.59
C PHE A 462 -18.71 6.05 2.64
N ALA A 463 -18.58 6.69 3.82
CA ALA A 463 -17.60 7.75 4.03
C ALA A 463 -16.15 7.23 4.11
N ASP A 464 -15.98 5.91 4.19
CA ASP A 464 -14.67 5.28 4.11
C ASP A 464 -14.16 5.36 2.67
N TYR A 465 -13.16 6.21 2.45
CA TYR A 465 -12.52 6.38 1.15
C TYR A 465 -11.90 5.08 0.61
N THR A 466 -11.55 4.12 1.47
CA THR A 466 -11.04 2.81 1.04
C THR A 466 -12.16 1.91 0.49
N PHE A 467 -13.39 2.06 1.01
CA PHE A 467 -14.56 1.35 0.49
C PHE A 467 -14.84 1.74 -0.97
N HIS A 468 -14.91 3.05 -1.26
CA HIS A 468 -15.18 3.52 -2.63
C HIS A 468 -14.13 2.99 -3.61
N GLY A 469 -12.85 3.09 -3.25
CA GLY A 469 -11.77 2.59 -4.06
C GLY A 469 -11.85 1.07 -4.32
N ALA A 470 -12.13 0.28 -3.27
CA ALA A 470 -12.33 -1.16 -3.39
C ALA A 470 -13.55 -1.51 -4.26
N LEU A 471 -14.66 -0.77 -4.13
CA LEU A 471 -15.87 -0.97 -4.92
C LEU A 471 -15.62 -0.75 -6.41
N CYS A 472 -14.90 0.31 -6.78
CA CYS A 472 -14.54 0.59 -8.18
C CYS A 472 -13.65 -0.53 -8.76
N VAL A 473 -12.71 -1.07 -7.97
CA VAL A 473 -11.88 -2.22 -8.38
C VAL A 473 -12.74 -3.48 -8.54
N PHE A 474 -13.69 -3.71 -7.62
CA PHE A 474 -14.62 -4.84 -7.72
C PHE A 474 -15.51 -4.76 -8.97
N LYS A 475 -16.05 -3.57 -9.28
CA LYS A 475 -16.78 -3.30 -10.52
C LYS A 475 -15.98 -3.67 -11.77
N ARG A 476 -14.67 -3.44 -11.74
CA ARG A 476 -13.78 -3.81 -12.84
C ARG A 476 -13.62 -5.32 -12.96
N PHE A 477 -13.46 -6.05 -11.86
CA PHE A 477 -13.46 -7.52 -11.86
C PHE A 477 -14.72 -8.12 -12.47
N ILE A 478 -15.89 -7.51 -12.22
CA ILE A 478 -17.16 -7.89 -12.84
C ILE A 478 -17.10 -7.68 -14.36
N SER A 479 -16.67 -6.48 -14.79
CA SER A 479 -16.63 -6.08 -16.21
C SER A 479 -15.66 -6.94 -17.04
N GLU A 480 -14.59 -7.44 -16.40
CA GLU A 480 -13.59 -8.31 -17.02
C GLU A 480 -13.96 -9.81 -16.91
N HIS A 481 -15.18 -10.14 -16.45
CA HIS A 481 -15.71 -11.51 -16.32
C HIS A 481 -14.80 -12.47 -15.52
N ASN A 482 -14.32 -12.02 -14.36
CA ASN A 482 -13.44 -12.83 -13.54
C ASN A 482 -14.20 -13.99 -12.85
N THR A 483 -13.84 -15.25 -13.14
CA THR A 483 -14.44 -16.47 -12.53
C THR A 483 -14.46 -16.49 -10.99
N ALA A 484 -13.62 -15.71 -10.32
CA ALA A 484 -13.66 -15.57 -8.87
C ALA A 484 -14.89 -14.78 -8.40
N VAL A 485 -15.38 -13.83 -9.21
CA VAL A 485 -16.61 -13.08 -8.96
C VAL A 485 -17.79 -14.03 -8.87
N GLU A 486 -17.90 -15.00 -9.78
CA GLU A 486 -18.97 -16.01 -9.75
C GLU A 486 -18.98 -16.79 -8.44
N ARG A 487 -17.80 -17.19 -7.93
CA ARG A 487 -17.68 -17.91 -6.66
C ARG A 487 -18.02 -17.04 -5.45
N THR A 488 -17.66 -15.76 -5.48
CA THR A 488 -18.06 -14.81 -4.43
C THR A 488 -19.55 -14.48 -4.51
N ASN A 489 -20.13 -14.49 -5.70
CA ASN A 489 -21.57 -14.32 -5.89
C ASN A 489 -22.38 -15.49 -5.32
N ASP A 490 -21.84 -16.71 -5.35
CA ASP A 490 -22.45 -17.88 -4.70
C ASP A 490 -22.50 -17.74 -3.16
N ASP A 491 -21.74 -16.80 -2.59
CA ASP A 491 -21.76 -16.45 -1.16
C ASP A 491 -22.72 -15.28 -0.88
N ASN A 492 -23.98 -15.60 -0.56
CA ASN A 492 -25.01 -14.63 -0.19
C ASN A 492 -24.61 -13.70 0.96
N SER A 493 -23.61 -14.05 1.78
CA SER A 493 -23.13 -13.17 2.86
C SER A 493 -22.53 -11.86 2.33
N PHE A 494 -21.85 -11.90 1.18
CA PHE A 494 -21.22 -10.72 0.58
C PHE A 494 -22.28 -9.74 0.05
N LYS A 495 -23.24 -10.25 -0.71
CA LYS A 495 -24.38 -9.45 -1.19
C LYS A 495 -25.19 -8.88 -0.03
N ASN A 496 -25.53 -9.70 0.97
CA ASN A 496 -26.25 -9.24 2.15
C ASN A 496 -25.50 -8.13 2.90
N HIS A 497 -24.18 -8.18 2.96
CA HIS A 497 -23.39 -7.11 3.55
C HIS A 497 -23.50 -5.80 2.74
N LEU A 498 -23.36 -5.84 1.42
CA LEU A 498 -23.57 -4.66 0.56
C LEU A 498 -24.97 -4.08 0.73
N ILE A 499 -25.99 -4.93 0.77
CA ILE A 499 -27.38 -4.53 1.01
C ILE A 499 -27.51 -3.85 2.38
N GLN A 500 -26.97 -4.44 3.45
CA GLN A 500 -26.98 -3.85 4.79
C GLN A 500 -26.28 -2.49 4.83
N MET A 501 -25.18 -2.33 4.11
CA MET A 501 -24.52 -1.02 4.00
C MET A 501 -25.44 0.00 3.33
N ALA A 502 -26.09 -0.35 2.22
CA ALA A 502 -27.08 0.52 1.60
C ALA A 502 -28.25 0.84 2.54
N THR A 503 -28.75 -0.11 3.33
CA THR A 503 -29.90 0.16 4.21
C THR A 503 -29.55 1.06 5.41
N SER A 504 -28.32 0.98 5.92
CA SER A 504 -27.92 1.57 7.21
C SER A 504 -27.42 3.02 7.15
N LEU A 505 -27.11 3.55 5.96
CA LEU A 505 -26.40 4.83 5.82
C LEU A 505 -27.16 5.86 4.99
N ASN A 506 -27.32 7.08 5.49
CA ASN A 506 -27.87 8.20 4.73
C ASN A 506 -26.77 8.79 3.81
N PHE A 507 -26.86 8.57 2.49
CA PHE A 507 -25.89 9.13 1.54
C PHE A 507 -25.84 10.67 1.58
N ALA A 508 -26.93 11.33 1.99
CA ALA A 508 -26.98 12.78 2.14
C ALA A 508 -26.11 13.30 3.31
N GLU A 509 -25.79 12.45 4.30
CA GLU A 509 -24.91 12.82 5.43
C GLU A 509 -23.42 12.60 5.14
N VAL A 510 -23.10 11.91 4.04
CA VAL A 510 -21.73 11.69 3.63
C VAL A 510 -21.19 12.97 3.00
N GLN A 511 -20.28 13.66 3.72
CA GLN A 511 -19.51 14.82 3.21
C GLN A 511 -18.50 14.42 2.12
N MET A 512 -18.94 13.70 1.08
CA MET A 512 -18.12 13.39 -0.07
C MET A 512 -18.31 14.44 -1.15
N LYS A 513 -17.22 14.73 -1.87
CA LYS A 513 -17.22 15.68 -2.99
C LYS A 513 -18.09 15.21 -4.17
N TYR A 514 -18.38 13.91 -4.27
CA TYR A 514 -19.13 13.28 -5.37
C TYR A 514 -19.99 12.06 -4.94
N PRO A 515 -21.06 12.24 -4.15
CA PRO A 515 -21.91 11.13 -3.68
C PRO A 515 -22.60 10.36 -4.82
N LYS A 516 -22.85 11.02 -5.96
CA LYS A 516 -23.49 10.42 -7.14
C LYS A 516 -22.69 9.26 -7.74
N ASN A 517 -21.40 9.47 -8.00
CA ASN A 517 -20.53 8.46 -8.65
C ASN A 517 -20.42 7.17 -7.83
N LEU A 518 -20.27 7.31 -6.52
CA LEU A 518 -20.23 6.17 -5.60
C LEU A 518 -21.52 5.36 -5.67
N PHE A 519 -22.67 6.03 -5.77
CA PHE A 519 -23.94 5.35 -5.92
C PHE A 519 -24.04 4.58 -7.24
N TYR A 520 -23.70 5.19 -8.38
CA TYR A 520 -23.74 4.47 -9.67
C TYR A 520 -22.83 3.24 -9.68
N ASP A 521 -21.63 3.35 -9.10
CA ASP A 521 -20.71 2.22 -8.99
C ASP A 521 -21.28 1.12 -8.09
N PHE A 522 -21.92 1.51 -6.99
CA PHE A 522 -22.57 0.60 -6.04
C PHE A 522 -23.77 -0.12 -6.66
N GLU A 523 -24.66 0.64 -7.28
CA GLU A 523 -25.85 0.16 -7.97
C GLU A 523 -25.46 -0.84 -9.07
N LEU A 524 -24.46 -0.50 -9.90
CA LEU A 524 -23.96 -1.38 -10.94
C LEU A 524 -23.40 -2.69 -10.38
N VAL A 525 -22.63 -2.64 -9.28
CA VAL A 525 -22.08 -3.84 -8.64
C VAL A 525 -23.19 -4.75 -8.14
N ILE A 526 -24.16 -4.21 -7.40
CA ILE A 526 -25.30 -5.01 -6.90
C ILE A 526 -26.09 -5.60 -8.07
N ARG A 527 -26.43 -4.77 -9.05
CA ARG A 527 -27.18 -5.21 -10.24
C ARG A 527 -26.47 -6.37 -10.92
N SER A 528 -25.18 -6.23 -11.19
CA SER A 528 -24.40 -7.26 -11.88
C SER A 528 -24.34 -8.56 -11.09
N LEU A 529 -24.21 -8.50 -9.76
CA LEU A 529 -24.26 -9.68 -8.89
C LEU A 529 -25.61 -10.40 -8.95
N CYS A 530 -26.73 -9.66 -8.95
CA CYS A 530 -28.06 -10.24 -9.10
C CYS A 530 -28.28 -10.86 -10.50
N VAL A 531 -27.77 -10.22 -11.56
CA VAL A 531 -27.86 -10.76 -12.94
C VAL A 531 -27.06 -12.06 -13.09
N MET A 532 -25.83 -12.13 -12.57
CA MET A 532 -25.01 -13.35 -12.61
C MET A 532 -25.63 -14.52 -11.83
N GLU A 533 -26.53 -14.23 -10.88
CA GLU A 533 -27.21 -15.25 -10.09
C GLU A 533 -28.51 -15.73 -10.75
N THR A 534 -29.20 -14.88 -11.49
CA THR A 534 -30.43 -15.24 -12.24
C THR A 534 -30.15 -16.15 -13.45
N GLU A 535 -28.91 -16.15 -13.96
CA GLU A 535 -28.45 -17.17 -14.92
C GLU A 535 -28.34 -18.58 -14.29
N LYS A 536 -28.42 -18.69 -12.97
CA LYS A 536 -28.50 -19.94 -12.20
C LYS A 536 -29.92 -20.07 -11.62
N GLU A 537 -30.46 -21.28 -11.46
CA GLU A 537 -31.77 -21.46 -10.81
C GLU A 537 -31.75 -20.86 -9.40
N SER A 538 -32.51 -19.77 -9.20
CA SER A 538 -32.52 -19.01 -7.94
C SER A 538 -33.28 -19.77 -6.84
N ASN A 539 -32.65 -19.97 -5.68
CA ASN A 539 -33.29 -20.54 -4.49
C ASN A 539 -34.03 -19.46 -3.68
N GLU A 540 -34.85 -19.85 -2.68
CA GLU A 540 -35.66 -18.88 -1.92
C GLU A 540 -34.82 -17.81 -1.19
N GLU A 541 -33.64 -18.17 -0.68
CA GLU A 541 -32.73 -17.25 0.02
C GLU A 541 -32.14 -16.21 -0.94
N SER A 542 -31.79 -16.66 -2.14
CA SER A 542 -31.33 -15.83 -3.26
C SER A 542 -32.39 -14.84 -3.71
N ILE A 543 -33.63 -15.30 -3.92
CA ILE A 543 -34.79 -14.46 -4.27
C ILE A 543 -34.99 -13.37 -3.20
N LEU A 544 -34.95 -13.73 -1.91
CA LEU A 544 -35.08 -12.77 -0.83
C LEU A 544 -33.93 -11.75 -0.81
N CYS A 545 -32.69 -12.19 -1.05
CA CYS A 545 -31.52 -11.32 -1.13
C CYS A 545 -31.67 -10.28 -2.26
N GLN A 546 -32.07 -10.72 -3.45
CA GLN A 546 -32.27 -9.83 -4.61
C GLN A 546 -33.44 -8.87 -4.41
N ARG A 547 -34.52 -9.29 -3.74
CA ARG A 547 -35.62 -8.38 -3.33
C ARG A 547 -35.13 -7.28 -2.39
N ASN A 548 -34.33 -7.64 -1.39
CA ASN A 548 -33.76 -6.66 -0.47
C ASN A 548 -32.79 -5.70 -1.17
N ALA A 549 -32.02 -6.19 -2.15
CA ALA A 549 -31.16 -5.36 -2.99
C ALA A 549 -31.95 -4.32 -3.78
N MET A 550 -33.04 -4.74 -4.42
CA MET A 550 -33.94 -3.84 -5.14
C MET A 550 -34.53 -2.77 -4.22
N GLY A 551 -35.02 -3.18 -3.03
CA GLY A 551 -35.52 -2.24 -2.03
C GLY A 551 -34.47 -1.24 -1.54
N ALA A 552 -33.22 -1.67 -1.40
CA ALA A 552 -32.11 -0.81 -1.01
C ALA A 552 -31.82 0.27 -2.06
N ILE A 553 -31.78 -0.12 -3.35
CA ILE A 553 -31.56 0.80 -4.47
C ILE A 553 -32.72 1.81 -4.55
N MET A 554 -33.98 1.35 -4.41
CA MET A 554 -35.16 2.22 -4.43
C MET A 554 -35.18 3.22 -3.27
N GLN A 555 -34.86 2.79 -2.05
CA GLN A 555 -34.72 3.71 -0.91
C GLN A 555 -33.68 4.79 -1.19
N LYS A 556 -32.58 4.47 -1.87
CA LYS A 556 -31.55 5.46 -2.19
C LYS A 556 -31.95 6.44 -3.25
N ALA A 557 -32.67 6.02 -4.29
CA ALA A 557 -33.30 6.96 -5.20
C ALA A 557 -34.21 7.95 -4.44
N ALA A 558 -34.93 7.45 -3.44
CA ALA A 558 -35.80 8.25 -2.57
C ALA A 558 -35.06 9.27 -1.68
N ASP A 559 -33.81 9.00 -1.31
CA ASP A 559 -33.01 9.86 -0.42
C ASP A 559 -32.54 11.16 -1.14
N PHE A 560 -32.41 11.17 -2.48
CA PHE A 560 -31.96 12.32 -3.28
C PHE A 560 -33.06 13.33 -3.66
N LYS A 561 -33.96 13.67 -2.72
CA LYS A 561 -35.17 14.49 -2.96
C LYS A 561 -34.91 15.88 -3.56
N GLU A 562 -33.69 16.41 -3.38
CA GLU A 562 -33.30 17.74 -3.85
C GLU A 562 -32.71 17.73 -5.27
N ASP A 563 -32.50 16.55 -5.88
CA ASP A 563 -31.85 16.36 -7.18
C ASP A 563 -32.72 15.51 -8.12
N LEU A 564 -33.80 16.11 -8.63
CA LEU A 564 -34.81 15.44 -9.46
C LEU A 564 -34.21 14.74 -10.69
N LEU A 565 -33.20 15.33 -11.34
CA LEU A 565 -32.52 14.72 -12.49
C LEU A 565 -31.81 13.41 -12.12
N LEU A 566 -31.12 13.39 -10.98
CA LEU A 566 -30.48 12.18 -10.48
C LEU A 566 -31.53 11.12 -10.12
N GLN A 567 -32.62 11.52 -9.48
CA GLN A 567 -33.72 10.62 -9.14
C GLN A 567 -34.34 9.96 -10.39
N GLU A 568 -34.55 10.73 -11.46
CA GLU A 568 -35.06 10.23 -12.76
C GLU A 568 -34.09 9.22 -13.40
N GLU A 569 -32.79 9.51 -13.41
CA GLU A 569 -31.78 8.58 -13.93
C GLU A 569 -31.71 7.29 -13.10
N MET A 570 -31.78 7.40 -11.77
CA MET A 570 -31.75 6.26 -10.86
C MET A 570 -32.95 5.32 -11.05
N ILE A 571 -34.18 5.85 -11.16
CA ILE A 571 -35.33 4.97 -11.40
C ILE A 571 -35.29 4.39 -12.82
N SER A 572 -34.82 5.13 -13.81
CA SER A 572 -34.61 4.58 -15.15
C SER A 572 -33.69 3.34 -15.12
N ASN A 573 -32.61 3.40 -14.34
CA ASN A 573 -31.71 2.25 -14.15
C ASN A 573 -32.38 1.10 -13.39
N ILE A 574 -33.24 1.38 -12.41
CA ILE A 574 -34.01 0.35 -11.68
C ILE A 574 -34.96 -0.40 -12.63
N ILE A 575 -35.58 0.29 -13.59
CA ILE A 575 -36.41 -0.35 -14.63
C ILE A 575 -35.56 -1.28 -15.50
N GLU A 576 -34.39 -0.82 -15.96
CA GLU A 576 -33.46 -1.66 -16.71
C GLU A 576 -33.06 -2.88 -15.88
N PHE A 577 -32.73 -2.68 -14.61
CA PHE A 577 -32.38 -3.76 -13.69
C PHE A 577 -33.51 -4.78 -13.53
N ALA A 578 -34.76 -4.33 -13.34
CA ALA A 578 -35.91 -5.21 -13.21
C ALA A 578 -36.15 -6.10 -14.43
N ASN A 579 -35.76 -5.66 -15.64
CA ASN A 579 -35.84 -6.49 -16.85
C ASN A 579 -34.90 -7.70 -16.84
N HIS A 580 -33.87 -7.70 -15.98
CA HIS A 580 -32.90 -8.78 -15.87
C HIS A 580 -33.11 -9.68 -14.64
N LEU A 581 -34.14 -9.41 -13.83
CA LEU A 581 -34.46 -10.21 -12.64
C LEU A 581 -35.40 -11.38 -12.98
N ASP A 582 -35.32 -12.46 -12.19
CA ASP A 582 -36.29 -13.56 -12.24
C ASP A 582 -37.69 -12.99 -11.92
N PRO A 583 -38.72 -13.27 -12.75
CA PRO A 583 -40.09 -12.84 -12.49
C PRO A 583 -40.60 -13.14 -11.07
N LYS A 584 -40.16 -14.22 -10.43
CA LYS A 584 -40.52 -14.59 -9.05
C LYS A 584 -40.08 -13.56 -8.01
N ILE A 585 -39.02 -12.81 -8.29
CA ILE A 585 -38.53 -11.70 -7.44
C ILE A 585 -39.52 -10.55 -7.51
N LEU A 586 -40.03 -10.26 -8.71
CA LEU A 586 -40.98 -9.18 -8.97
C LEU A 586 -42.39 -9.52 -8.45
N ILE A 587 -42.80 -10.79 -8.46
CA ILE A 587 -44.07 -11.23 -7.85
C ILE A 587 -44.15 -10.87 -6.38
N GLY A 588 -43.07 -11.14 -5.66
CA GLY A 588 -42.96 -10.80 -4.25
C GLY A 588 -43.09 -9.31 -3.94
N HIS A 589 -42.97 -8.42 -4.93
CA HIS A 589 -42.99 -6.97 -4.74
C HIS A 589 -44.27 -6.47 -4.07
N PHE A 590 -45.42 -7.15 -4.19
CA PHE A 590 -46.68 -6.66 -3.60
C PHE A 590 -46.90 -7.06 -2.14
N ASN A 591 -45.96 -7.77 -1.51
CA ASN A 591 -46.04 -8.10 -0.09
C ASN A 591 -45.88 -6.82 0.76
N LYS A 592 -46.84 -6.54 1.66
CA LYS A 592 -46.86 -5.32 2.48
C LYS A 592 -45.67 -5.20 3.45
N ASN A 593 -45.02 -6.33 3.75
CA ASN A 593 -43.82 -6.38 4.58
C ASN A 593 -42.54 -6.27 3.74
N ASP A 594 -42.64 -6.39 2.42
CA ASP A 594 -41.53 -6.18 1.50
C ASP A 594 -41.07 -4.72 1.56
N TRP A 595 -39.76 -4.55 1.60
CA TRP A 595 -39.20 -3.23 1.74
C TRP A 595 -39.22 -2.45 0.43
N ALA A 596 -39.00 -3.08 -0.73
CA ALA A 596 -39.10 -2.45 -2.03
C ALA A 596 -40.52 -1.93 -2.28
N PHE A 597 -41.54 -2.69 -1.89
CA PHE A 597 -42.94 -2.26 -1.94
C PHE A 597 -43.18 -0.92 -1.24
N LYS A 598 -42.72 -0.81 0.02
CA LYS A 598 -42.88 0.41 0.84
C LYS A 598 -42.17 1.60 0.19
N GLN A 599 -41.02 1.38 -0.43
CA GLN A 599 -40.29 2.43 -1.13
C GLN A 599 -41.03 2.88 -2.39
N THR A 600 -41.55 1.97 -3.20
CA THR A 600 -42.34 2.35 -4.38
C THR A 600 -43.54 3.21 -4.00
N LEU A 601 -44.27 2.83 -2.95
CA LEU A 601 -45.40 3.61 -2.44
C LEU A 601 -44.96 4.98 -1.90
N TYR A 602 -43.84 5.03 -1.18
CA TYR A 602 -43.27 6.29 -0.73
C TYR A 602 -42.91 7.21 -1.91
N LEU A 603 -42.26 6.68 -2.94
CA LEU A 603 -41.88 7.43 -4.15
C LEU A 603 -43.08 7.98 -4.90
N LEU A 604 -44.16 7.21 -5.02
CA LEU A 604 -45.43 7.68 -5.59
C LEU A 604 -46.05 8.84 -4.81
N ASN A 605 -45.87 8.88 -3.49
CA ASN A 605 -46.49 9.87 -2.61
C ASN A 605 -45.69 11.19 -2.49
N VAL A 606 -44.41 11.19 -2.87
CA VAL A 606 -43.50 12.34 -2.67
C VAL A 606 -43.30 13.16 -3.93
N ALA A 607 -43.62 12.59 -5.09
CA ALA A 607 -43.39 13.22 -6.37
C ALA A 607 -44.39 14.35 -6.65
N GLU A 608 -43.91 15.47 -7.21
CA GLU A 608 -44.77 16.58 -7.67
C GLU A 608 -45.71 16.11 -8.79
N ASP A 609 -46.92 16.68 -8.83
CA ASP A 609 -47.96 16.42 -9.83
C ASP A 609 -47.39 16.45 -11.27
N HIS A 610 -47.53 15.36 -12.02
CA HIS A 610 -47.04 15.22 -13.40
C HIS A 610 -45.51 15.35 -13.60
N SER A 611 -44.70 15.05 -12.59
CA SER A 611 -43.24 14.94 -12.78
C SER A 611 -42.88 13.71 -13.66
N HIS A 612 -41.83 13.83 -14.47
CA HIS A 612 -41.26 12.69 -15.22
C HIS A 612 -40.86 11.55 -14.26
N PHE A 613 -40.53 11.89 -13.02
CA PHE A 613 -40.32 10.94 -11.93
C PHE A 613 -41.55 10.04 -11.61
N GLN A 614 -42.77 10.60 -11.59
CA GLN A 614 -44.00 9.79 -11.46
C GLN A 614 -44.19 8.86 -12.66
N GLU A 615 -43.95 9.37 -13.87
CA GLU A 615 -44.06 8.59 -15.13
C GLU A 615 -43.17 7.36 -15.08
N ILE A 616 -41.91 7.51 -14.68
CA ILE A 616 -40.95 6.41 -14.59
C ILE A 616 -41.39 5.43 -13.47
N THR A 617 -41.86 5.91 -12.32
CA THR A 617 -42.30 5.03 -11.22
C THR A 617 -43.52 4.18 -11.61
N PHE A 618 -44.50 4.75 -12.32
CA PHE A 618 -45.65 3.98 -12.84
C PHE A 618 -45.24 3.01 -13.95
N THR A 619 -44.26 3.39 -14.78
CA THR A 619 -43.69 2.49 -15.79
C THR A 619 -43.06 1.25 -15.15
N TYR A 620 -42.30 1.43 -14.05
CA TYR A 620 -41.77 0.33 -13.26
C TYR A 620 -42.90 -0.57 -12.70
N LEU A 621 -43.92 0.01 -12.07
CA LEU A 621 -45.03 -0.75 -11.49
C LEU A 621 -45.80 -1.56 -12.53
N LEU A 622 -46.08 -0.97 -13.69
CA LEU A 622 -46.72 -1.67 -14.81
C LEU A 622 -45.89 -2.86 -15.28
N LYS A 623 -44.57 -2.72 -15.31
CA LYS A 623 -43.65 -3.81 -15.66
C LYS A 623 -43.70 -4.94 -14.63
N VAL A 624 -43.65 -4.61 -13.34
CA VAL A 624 -43.79 -5.60 -12.25
C VAL A 624 -45.13 -6.33 -12.39
N MET A 625 -46.22 -5.60 -12.59
CA MET A 625 -47.55 -6.17 -12.80
C MET A 625 -47.62 -7.10 -14.01
N GLN A 626 -46.99 -6.73 -15.13
CA GLN A 626 -46.93 -7.59 -16.30
C GLN A 626 -46.29 -8.93 -15.97
N CYS A 627 -45.16 -8.94 -15.26
CA CYS A 627 -44.48 -10.18 -14.85
C CYS A 627 -45.36 -11.04 -13.94
N VAL A 628 -46.07 -10.42 -12.99
CA VAL A 628 -47.01 -11.14 -12.09
C VAL A 628 -48.16 -11.78 -12.88
N LEU A 629 -48.74 -11.05 -13.83
CA LEU A 629 -49.88 -11.52 -14.63
C LEU A 629 -49.48 -12.65 -15.60
N GLU A 630 -48.28 -12.57 -16.18
CA GLU A 630 -47.75 -13.58 -17.10
C GLU A 630 -47.47 -14.92 -16.41
N GLU A 631 -46.96 -14.94 -15.16
CA GLU A 631 -46.67 -16.18 -14.42
C GLU A 631 -47.92 -16.86 -13.86
N HIS A 632 -48.94 -16.11 -13.43
CA HIS A 632 -50.18 -16.67 -12.88
C HIS A 632 -51.16 -17.23 -13.93
N LEU A 633 -50.77 -17.32 -15.22
CA LEU A 633 -51.58 -17.88 -16.32
C LEU A 633 -52.99 -17.27 -16.46
N LEU A 634 -53.20 -16.05 -15.96
CA LEU A 634 -54.46 -15.33 -16.09
C LEU A 634 -54.45 -14.50 -17.38
N LEU A 635 -54.84 -15.18 -18.47
CA LEU A 635 -55.36 -14.70 -19.76
C LEU A 635 -54.40 -14.74 -20.96
N GLY A 636 -54.91 -15.40 -22.02
CA GLY A 636 -54.49 -15.16 -23.39
C GLY A 636 -54.83 -13.73 -23.82
N GLU A 637 -53.95 -13.16 -24.65
CA GLU A 637 -53.99 -11.78 -25.15
C GLU A 637 -53.86 -10.68 -24.08
N SER A 638 -52.72 -10.64 -23.39
CA SER A 638 -52.21 -9.41 -22.75
C SER A 638 -51.99 -8.33 -23.83
N ARG A 639 -52.98 -7.45 -24.03
CA ARG A 639 -52.91 -6.30 -24.96
C ARG A 639 -52.70 -4.95 -24.27
N ILE A 640 -52.63 -4.85 -22.94
CA ILE A 640 -53.01 -3.59 -22.27
C ILE A 640 -51.93 -2.87 -21.44
N LEU A 641 -50.82 -3.46 -21.02
CA LEU A 641 -50.02 -2.82 -19.94
C LEU A 641 -48.65 -2.24 -20.31
N GLN A 642 -48.35 -2.01 -21.60
CA GLN A 642 -47.23 -1.15 -22.01
C GLN A 642 -47.57 -0.29 -23.22
N THR A 643 -48.61 0.54 -23.11
CA THR A 643 -48.77 1.65 -24.05
C THR A 643 -48.53 2.94 -23.28
N LYS A 644 -47.69 3.83 -23.82
CA LYS A 644 -47.57 5.22 -23.35
C LYS A 644 -48.94 5.84 -22.97
N PRO A 645 -50.03 5.61 -23.73
CA PRO A 645 -51.40 5.97 -23.34
C PRO A 645 -51.88 5.51 -21.96
N THR A 646 -51.50 4.31 -21.50
CA THR A 646 -51.87 3.77 -20.18
C THR A 646 -51.16 4.56 -19.07
N VAL A 647 -49.86 4.83 -19.24
CA VAL A 647 -49.07 5.64 -18.30
C VAL A 647 -49.61 7.08 -18.26
N ASP A 648 -49.82 7.70 -19.43
CA ASP A 648 -50.37 9.04 -19.55
C ASP A 648 -51.74 9.15 -18.84
N SER A 649 -52.62 8.16 -19.02
CA SER A 649 -53.95 8.13 -18.38
C SER A 649 -53.88 7.99 -16.85
N ILE A 650 -52.92 7.22 -16.34
CA ILE A 650 -52.69 7.06 -14.88
C ILE A 650 -52.15 8.36 -14.30
N LEU A 651 -51.20 9.02 -14.97
CA LEU A 651 -50.66 10.31 -14.57
C LEU A 651 -51.73 11.40 -14.53
N ASP A 652 -52.59 11.47 -15.56
CA ASP A 652 -53.73 12.39 -15.60
C ASP A 652 -54.70 12.17 -14.42
N ALA A 653 -54.88 10.91 -13.99
CA ALA A 653 -55.69 10.59 -12.84
C ALA A 653 -55.02 10.97 -11.50
N CYS A 654 -53.69 10.87 -11.40
CA CYS A 654 -52.96 11.29 -10.20
C CYS A 654 -53.13 12.78 -9.89
N VAL A 655 -53.21 13.64 -10.90
CA VAL A 655 -53.36 15.09 -10.69
C VAL A 655 -54.76 15.50 -10.24
N GLU A 656 -55.75 14.68 -10.53
CA GLU A 656 -57.10 14.85 -9.99
C GLU A 656 -57.23 14.35 -8.55
N TYR A 657 -56.25 13.57 -8.06
CA TYR A 657 -56.28 12.97 -6.75
C TYR A 657 -55.76 13.94 -5.67
N GLN A 658 -56.62 14.27 -4.72
CA GLN A 658 -56.23 15.03 -3.52
C GLN A 658 -56.09 14.08 -2.34
N LYS A 659 -54.85 13.90 -1.85
CA LYS A 659 -54.56 13.01 -0.72
C LYS A 659 -55.22 13.53 0.56
N SER A 660 -56.01 12.67 1.22
CA SER A 660 -56.65 13.01 2.49
C SER A 660 -55.62 12.99 3.63
N GLU A 661 -55.72 13.92 4.58
CA GLU A 661 -54.82 13.96 5.74
C GLU A 661 -54.98 12.67 6.59
N GLY A 662 -53.89 11.92 6.76
CA GLY A 662 -53.88 10.66 7.54
C GLY A 662 -54.32 9.40 6.78
N ALA A 663 -54.48 9.46 5.46
CA ALA A 663 -54.81 8.30 4.65
C ALA A 663 -53.67 7.28 4.52
N ASP A 664 -54.04 6.01 4.29
CA ASP A 664 -53.07 4.94 4.05
C ASP A 664 -52.41 5.03 2.67
N ASP A 665 -51.22 4.45 2.53
CA ASP A 665 -50.41 4.55 1.31
C ASP A 665 -51.06 3.91 0.07
N LEU A 666 -52.15 3.14 0.24
CA LEU A 666 -52.94 2.52 -0.83
C LEU A 666 -54.17 3.35 -1.23
N GLU A 667 -54.44 4.50 -0.59
CA GLU A 667 -55.63 5.31 -0.85
C GLU A 667 -55.72 5.74 -2.31
N ILE A 668 -54.59 6.13 -2.92
CA ILE A 668 -54.54 6.54 -4.33
C ILE A 668 -54.95 5.39 -5.26
N ILE A 669 -54.47 4.17 -4.99
CA ILE A 669 -54.84 2.98 -5.77
C ILE A 669 -56.32 2.64 -5.57
N LYS A 670 -56.82 2.72 -4.34
CA LYS A 670 -58.25 2.50 -4.05
C LYS A 670 -59.14 3.55 -4.70
N TRP A 671 -58.67 4.78 -4.82
CA TRP A 671 -59.36 5.87 -5.51
C TRP A 671 -59.35 5.67 -7.02
N MET A 672 -58.21 5.29 -7.61
CA MET A 672 -58.07 4.96 -9.03
C MET A 672 -59.03 3.84 -9.46
N ARG A 673 -59.20 2.81 -8.61
CA ARG A 673 -60.16 1.72 -8.84
C ARG A 673 -61.63 2.21 -8.95
N ARG A 674 -61.95 3.38 -8.39
CA ARG A 674 -63.31 3.96 -8.42
C ARG A 674 -63.56 4.85 -9.64
N GLN A 675 -62.54 5.15 -10.46
CA GLN A 675 -62.66 6.02 -11.64
C GLN A 675 -63.25 5.26 -12.83
N GLN A 676 -64.57 5.05 -12.80
CA GLN A 676 -65.29 4.29 -13.84
C GLN A 676 -65.25 4.96 -15.24
N ASP A 677 -64.99 6.25 -15.29
CA ASP A 677 -64.81 7.06 -16.49
C ASP A 677 -63.40 6.94 -17.11
N LYS A 678 -62.45 6.33 -16.40
CA LYS A 678 -61.07 6.09 -16.85
C LYS A 678 -60.75 4.58 -16.85
N PRO A 679 -61.19 3.82 -17.87
CA PRO A 679 -61.14 2.35 -17.86
C PRO A 679 -59.72 1.78 -17.68
N LEU A 680 -58.70 2.39 -18.29
CA LEU A 680 -57.29 1.96 -18.13
C LEU A 680 -56.77 2.14 -16.70
N VAL A 681 -57.21 3.21 -16.01
CA VAL A 681 -56.80 3.52 -14.63
C VAL A 681 -57.49 2.59 -13.65
N ALA A 682 -58.79 2.36 -13.85
CA ALA A 682 -59.56 1.42 -13.04
C ALA A 682 -59.06 -0.02 -13.20
N GLU A 683 -58.68 -0.42 -14.42
CA GLU A 683 -58.10 -1.73 -14.71
C GLU A 683 -56.73 -1.92 -14.06
N PHE A 684 -55.82 -0.93 -14.19
CA PHE A 684 -54.54 -0.93 -13.48
C PHE A 684 -54.73 -1.12 -11.97
N ALA A 685 -55.58 -0.29 -11.35
CA ALA A 685 -55.81 -0.35 -9.92
C ALA A 685 -56.50 -1.64 -9.46
N TYR A 686 -57.35 -2.23 -10.30
CA TYR A 686 -57.97 -3.53 -10.03
C TYR A 686 -56.91 -4.64 -9.96
N TRP A 687 -56.04 -4.74 -10.97
CA TRP A 687 -54.99 -5.75 -11.01
C TRP A 687 -53.93 -5.54 -9.92
N TYR A 688 -53.59 -4.28 -9.63
CA TYR A 688 -52.69 -3.95 -8.52
C TYR A 688 -53.23 -4.50 -7.19
N MET A 689 -54.53 -4.32 -6.94
CA MET A 689 -55.17 -4.81 -5.71
C MET A 689 -55.24 -6.33 -5.65
N ILE A 690 -55.45 -7.02 -6.79
CA ILE A 690 -55.40 -8.48 -6.84
C ILE A 690 -54.02 -8.99 -6.46
N ALA A 691 -52.96 -8.47 -7.08
CA ALA A 691 -51.59 -8.88 -6.78
C ALA A 691 -51.24 -8.61 -5.31
N TYR A 692 -51.68 -7.47 -4.77
CA TYR A 692 -51.54 -7.14 -3.36
C TYR A 692 -52.28 -8.11 -2.43
N ASP A 693 -53.54 -8.44 -2.71
CA ASP A 693 -54.32 -9.33 -1.84
C ASP A 693 -53.78 -10.78 -1.87
N GLN A 694 -53.31 -11.25 -3.03
CA GLN A 694 -52.66 -12.55 -3.21
C GLN A 694 -51.39 -12.69 -2.36
N GLU A 695 -50.47 -11.72 -2.43
CA GLU A 695 -49.20 -11.74 -1.68
C GLU A 695 -49.38 -11.56 -0.16
N ASN A 696 -50.52 -11.02 0.28
CA ASN A 696 -50.76 -10.68 1.69
C ASN A 696 -51.80 -11.58 2.39
N GLY A 697 -52.18 -12.70 1.75
CA GLY A 697 -53.03 -13.72 2.34
C GLY A 697 -54.47 -13.29 2.57
N ARG A 698 -55.02 -12.42 1.70
CA ARG A 698 -56.45 -12.15 1.65
C ARG A 698 -57.07 -12.95 0.52
N GLU A 699 -57.60 -14.13 0.85
CA GLU A 699 -58.44 -14.89 -0.07
C GLU A 699 -59.65 -14.05 -0.51
N ASP A 700 -59.83 -13.95 -1.84
CA ASP A 700 -61.00 -13.47 -2.57
C ASP A 700 -61.66 -12.16 -2.11
N VAL A 701 -61.45 -11.10 -2.89
CA VAL A 701 -62.50 -10.10 -3.11
C VAL A 701 -62.89 -10.16 -4.59
N GLY A 702 -63.89 -11.00 -4.87
CA GLY A 702 -64.52 -11.13 -6.18
C GLY A 702 -65.18 -9.85 -6.70
#